data_AF-A0A060VUL0-F1
#
_entry.id   AF-A0A060VUL0-F1
#
_cell.length_a   1.000
_cell.length_b   1.000
_cell.length_c   1.000
_cell.angle_alpha   90.00
_cell.angle_beta   90.00
_cell.angle_gamma   90.00
#
_symmetry.space_group_name_H-M   'P 1'
#
loop_
_entity.id
_entity.type
_entity.pdbx_description
1 polymer ?
#
loop_
_entity_poly.entity_id
_entity_poly.type
_entity_poly.pdbx_seq_one_letter_code
_entity_poly.pdbx_strand_id
1 'polypeptide(L)'
;MIREPHWLLGGSRIEFKAELQRPHHTSFPAQTQALLMRVYSCPLGCKLYSLISAMWMLLSSFVVLLLSGLCSAGPATVPPKIGTCWAMGDPHYRTFDGHYYSFMGNCTYIMTKNCHVDKDHPAFEVQTKNVEDRANSQLTSVGMVTVKVYGVNIDIVNSEFGLVRINFQLWNLPISLDNGKLKLSQSGFSVVLETDFGLMVQYDWLKYLVVTMPGSLAGKVCGMCGNFNGKQDDELTTPSGSLASNVVTLGKSWRVSDKGGDAYCIDECTGQCENCESGLVKHLEREIFCTFLTEIMNGPFKNCNAAIDYKIFQENCLYDLCRGEIMKTYMCDTLQVYTDACQRAGIRVYNWRGIAHCPKPECPEHSHYEFCGSACPATCEDPNSPSKCKASCVEACICDEGHLRSGNKCVPKSQCGCQYKGHYVEAGTSFWGDDSCTKRCNCSSTGGSVESQVASCPLGQQCKVVDGIRGCYPTTVSSCMVSGDPHYHTFDGQLYNFQGTCVYQMASVCSNDTSLEHFSVAIQNDGRDKKVGSITKLVEVKVYGYTIVISKEHPGFVMVNGELVNLPVKLNKLHIYKSGWFAVIKTDFGVEVSYDWNSIATVTVPNTYANAMCGLCGNYNHNPNDDMQMKDGKQAATAEEFGQSWILTKIPGCVNGCKGPCPDCSIAQRDQYMTNKYCGLISDPTGPFRDCHSKVEPMGFVQDCLYDVCLYQGNRNMQCNTLTAYTAACQDKGAMVYSWRSDQFCDAQCPANSHYRLCAPGCSATCQSLSAPTGCEALCKEGCACDTGFLLSGDQCVNLSQCGCLHEGRYYKNGQVFYPNGLCQQECTCNGTMKCQSFSCGPNEKCEVKNGVRACQPVGKGVCSISGDPHYNTFDNSTYDFQGTCTYTAAQGCLLEGTHLNPFSVVVENEKWYAMSSAPKVSVAKLLAVEVYGNILILRRNQIGMIMVNGILTNLPLSLHNGAVQIYQDGSNDVILTDFGLRVTYDLVYHVTVTVPGNYRGKTCGLCGNFNGNKNDEFLLPGGQMAKDVNSFGAAWKVSMPGVVCEDGCSGDFCPKCNSKKKAVFGADCGIITDPKGPFAACHHEIDPASYFRDCLFDVCMAEGDQKMLCRSVAAYMLDCQDFGVKIESWRSPTFCPFSCPANSHYQTCAETCATPCPGLSDTINCPTTCVEGCACDKDFYFNGTGCVSWDQCSCYTGGHTLKIGESLISDNCFAVHICQKSGVVLSQSMVCQSEESCQVKDGLRGCYPIPSLNAGVHD
;
A
#
# COMPACT_ATOMS: atom_id res chain seq x y z
N MET A 1 53.54 18.83 -26.27
CA MET A 1 53.12 19.90 -27.19
C MET A 1 51.77 20.40 -26.70
N ILE A 2 51.66 21.66 -26.27
CA ILE A 2 50.81 22.71 -26.90
C ILE A 2 49.34 22.24 -26.97
N ARG A 3 48.51 22.46 -25.93
CA ARG A 3 47.70 23.67 -25.61
C ARG A 3 46.51 23.92 -26.55
N GLU A 4 45.28 23.77 -26.01
CA GLU A 4 44.23 24.82 -25.78
C GLU A 4 43.88 25.89 -26.85
N PRO A 5 42.70 26.60 -26.80
CA PRO A 5 41.57 26.55 -25.83
C PRO A 5 40.13 26.69 -26.43
N HIS A 6 39.15 26.94 -25.54
CA HIS A 6 37.71 27.26 -25.72
C HIS A 6 37.40 28.73 -26.16
N TRP A 7 36.07 29.04 -26.25
CA TRP A 7 35.39 30.34 -25.98
C TRP A 7 35.30 31.37 -27.16
N LEU A 8 34.38 32.36 -27.23
CA LEU A 8 33.05 32.66 -26.61
C LEU A 8 32.31 33.75 -27.43
N LEU A 9 30.99 33.89 -27.20
CA LEU A 9 30.13 35.11 -27.23
C LEU A 9 30.27 36.22 -28.31
N GLY A 10 29.12 36.71 -28.78
CA GLY A 10 28.98 38.00 -29.44
C GLY A 10 27.70 38.07 -30.28
N GLY A 11 26.90 39.14 -30.19
CA GLY A 11 25.60 39.19 -30.87
C GLY A 11 25.15 40.57 -31.34
N SER A 12 24.13 40.54 -32.21
CA SER A 12 23.18 41.63 -32.51
C SER A 12 23.59 42.83 -33.38
N ARG A 13 23.02 42.81 -34.61
CA ARG A 13 22.18 43.86 -35.26
C ARG A 13 22.79 44.94 -36.20
N ILE A 14 21.95 45.27 -37.21
CA ILE A 14 21.65 46.58 -37.86
C ILE A 14 22.24 46.92 -39.28
N GLU A 15 21.30 46.98 -40.26
CA GLU A 15 21.10 47.98 -41.37
C GLU A 15 21.35 47.76 -42.92
N PHE A 16 20.30 48.19 -43.67
CA PHE A 16 20.12 48.88 -44.99
C PHE A 16 20.51 48.36 -46.43
N LYS A 17 19.44 48.04 -47.21
CA LYS A 17 18.89 48.67 -48.49
C LYS A 17 19.57 48.65 -49.90
N ALA A 18 18.67 48.78 -50.91
CA ALA A 18 18.78 49.31 -52.32
C ALA A 18 19.11 48.35 -53.52
N GLU A 19 18.76 48.58 -54.82
CA GLU A 19 17.52 49.10 -55.50
C GLU A 19 17.55 48.91 -57.08
N LEU A 20 16.42 49.08 -57.80
CA LEU A 20 16.20 49.52 -59.24
C LEU A 20 16.27 48.60 -60.54
N GLN A 21 15.15 48.61 -61.31
CA GLN A 21 14.90 48.78 -62.80
C GLN A 21 15.10 47.73 -63.97
N ARG A 22 13.95 47.29 -64.57
CA ARG A 22 13.43 47.36 -66.01
C ARG A 22 14.22 46.78 -67.23
N PRO A 23 13.73 46.71 -68.53
CA PRO A 23 12.49 47.24 -69.21
C PRO A 23 11.71 46.39 -70.31
N HIS A 24 10.58 46.94 -70.85
CA HIS A 24 9.82 46.60 -72.11
C HIS A 24 9.11 45.20 -72.21
N HIS A 25 8.20 44.78 -73.15
CA HIS A 25 7.15 45.29 -74.12
C HIS A 25 6.28 44.05 -74.56
N THR A 26 5.20 43.95 -75.39
CA THR A 26 4.29 44.70 -76.35
C THR A 26 3.00 43.81 -76.57
N SER A 27 1.90 44.02 -77.34
CA SER A 27 1.29 45.05 -78.25
C SER A 27 -0.28 44.92 -78.24
N PHE A 28 -1.04 44.99 -79.37
CA PHE A 28 -2.54 44.94 -79.42
C PHE A 28 -3.16 44.66 -80.84
N PRO A 29 -4.49 44.40 -80.95
CA PRO A 29 -5.42 45.38 -81.56
C PRO A 29 -6.86 45.45 -80.94
N ALA A 30 -7.67 46.45 -81.35
CA ALA A 30 -8.98 46.83 -80.78
C ALA A 30 -10.12 46.83 -81.87
N GLN A 31 -11.42 47.16 -81.67
CA GLN A 31 -12.13 48.08 -80.76
C GLN A 31 -13.47 47.46 -80.21
N THR A 32 -14.59 48.11 -79.79
CA THR A 32 -15.18 49.46 -80.06
C THR A 32 -16.03 50.05 -78.89
N GLN A 33 -16.49 51.28 -79.11
CA GLN A 33 -17.14 52.34 -78.31
C GLN A 33 -18.71 52.34 -78.35
N ALA A 34 -19.50 53.12 -77.58
CA ALA A 34 -19.26 54.08 -76.46
C ALA A 34 -20.56 54.46 -75.66
N LEU A 35 -20.37 55.34 -74.67
CA LEU A 35 -21.24 55.91 -73.62
C LEU A 35 -22.44 56.81 -74.05
N LEU A 36 -23.53 56.93 -73.24
CA LEU A 36 -23.91 58.18 -72.52
C LEU A 36 -25.26 58.19 -71.70
N MET A 37 -25.29 59.09 -70.70
CA MET A 37 -26.43 59.74 -69.96
C MET A 37 -27.31 59.00 -68.92
N ARG A 38 -27.67 59.78 -67.86
CA ARG A 38 -28.75 59.60 -66.86
C ARG A 38 -29.78 60.72 -67.06
N VAL A 39 -31.04 60.58 -66.58
CA VAL A 39 -31.88 61.69 -66.04
C VAL A 39 -33.20 61.19 -65.39
N TYR A 40 -33.41 61.56 -64.10
CA TYR A 40 -34.68 61.76 -63.36
C TYR A 40 -35.75 60.63 -63.18
N SER A 41 -36.91 61.00 -62.63
CA SER A 41 -37.69 60.25 -61.61
C SER A 41 -39.22 60.21 -61.84
N CYS A 42 -39.91 59.37 -61.04
CA CYS A 42 -41.37 59.30 -60.74
C CYS A 42 -42.23 60.57 -61.01
N PRO A 43 -43.55 60.44 -61.35
CA PRO A 43 -44.54 59.90 -60.38
C PRO A 43 -45.87 59.26 -60.88
N LEU A 44 -46.60 58.66 -59.92
CA LEU A 44 -48.08 58.60 -59.69
C LEU A 44 -49.11 58.40 -60.85
N GLY A 45 -50.05 57.47 -60.60
CA GLY A 45 -51.37 57.38 -61.26
C GLY A 45 -52.33 56.49 -60.44
N CYS A 46 -53.64 56.80 -60.39
CA CYS A 46 -54.62 56.13 -59.51
C CYS A 46 -56.07 56.30 -60.03
N LYS A 47 -57.01 55.48 -59.51
CA LYS A 47 -58.49 55.50 -59.75
C LYS A 47 -58.95 54.92 -61.11
N LEU A 48 -60.17 54.40 -61.32
CA LEU A 48 -61.25 53.83 -60.46
C LEU A 48 -62.20 53.01 -61.37
N TYR A 49 -62.92 52.00 -60.82
CA TYR A 49 -64.27 51.54 -61.26
C TYR A 49 -64.45 50.91 -62.67
N SER A 50 -65.49 50.12 -62.97
CA SER A 50 -66.33 49.23 -62.13
C SER A 50 -67.20 48.29 -62.98
N LEU A 51 -67.60 47.15 -62.37
CA LEU A 51 -68.89 46.44 -62.51
C LEU A 51 -69.34 45.75 -63.83
N ILE A 52 -70.07 44.64 -63.62
CA ILE A 52 -71.03 43.93 -64.50
C ILE A 52 -70.42 43.14 -65.69
N SER A 53 -69.88 41.96 -65.35
CA SER A 53 -70.47 40.69 -65.78
C SER A 53 -70.16 39.60 -64.73
N ALA A 54 -70.89 38.48 -64.74
CA ALA A 54 -70.71 37.34 -63.83
C ALA A 54 -70.88 37.58 -62.31
N MET A 55 -71.59 38.64 -61.90
CA MET A 55 -72.61 38.40 -60.85
C MET A 55 -73.66 37.47 -61.48
N TRP A 56 -73.92 36.30 -60.86
CA TRP A 56 -75.10 35.40 -60.97
C TRP A 56 -74.83 33.94 -60.54
N MET A 57 -73.63 33.60 -60.02
CA MET A 57 -73.34 32.28 -59.40
C MET A 57 -72.82 32.36 -57.94
N LEU A 58 -73.25 33.37 -57.18
CA LEU A 58 -72.82 33.57 -55.77
C LEU A 58 -73.97 33.88 -54.80
N LEU A 59 -75.21 33.50 -55.11
CA LEU A 59 -76.40 33.82 -54.29
C LEU A 59 -77.40 32.67 -54.09
N SER A 60 -76.93 31.42 -54.05
CA SER A 60 -77.76 30.23 -53.80
C SER A 60 -77.23 29.28 -52.71
N SER A 61 -76.28 29.72 -51.88
CA SER A 61 -75.71 28.92 -50.77
C SER A 61 -75.66 29.64 -49.41
N PHE A 62 -76.03 30.93 -49.37
CA PHE A 62 -75.78 31.83 -48.22
C PHE A 62 -76.82 31.75 -47.09
N VAL A 63 -77.49 30.60 -46.94
CA VAL A 63 -78.48 30.33 -45.86
C VAL A 63 -78.21 29.00 -45.14
N VAL A 64 -77.43 28.08 -45.73
CA VAL A 64 -77.15 26.74 -45.14
C VAL A 64 -75.80 26.69 -44.39
N LEU A 65 -74.93 27.68 -44.58
CA LEU A 65 -73.58 27.74 -44.00
C LEU A 65 -73.46 28.64 -42.74
N LEU A 66 -74.53 28.73 -41.94
CA LEU A 66 -74.60 29.59 -40.75
C LEU A 66 -74.81 28.85 -39.40
N LEU A 67 -74.72 27.52 -39.37
CA LEU A 67 -74.95 26.71 -38.15
C LEU A 67 -73.91 25.60 -37.85
N SER A 68 -72.76 25.56 -38.53
CA SER A 68 -71.71 24.54 -38.29
C SER A 68 -70.28 25.02 -38.54
N GLY A 69 -69.98 26.29 -38.25
CA GLY A 69 -68.65 26.90 -38.43
C GLY A 69 -67.63 26.55 -37.34
N LEU A 70 -67.30 25.27 -37.17
CA LEU A 70 -66.22 24.80 -36.28
C LEU A 70 -65.40 23.69 -36.95
N CYS A 71 -64.06 23.80 -36.86
CA CYS A 71 -63.06 22.89 -37.43
C CYS A 71 -63.03 22.85 -38.98
N SER A 72 -61.92 22.56 -39.68
CA SER A 72 -60.56 22.24 -39.22
C SER A 72 -59.53 23.05 -40.00
N ALA A 73 -58.75 23.90 -39.32
CA ALA A 73 -57.41 24.25 -39.79
C ALA A 73 -56.47 23.16 -39.25
N GLY A 74 -55.85 22.37 -40.13
CA GLY A 74 -54.88 21.35 -39.70
C GLY A 74 -53.70 22.02 -39.00
N PRO A 75 -53.31 21.60 -37.78
CA PRO A 75 -52.16 22.18 -37.11
C PRO A 75 -50.90 21.88 -37.94
N ALA A 76 -50.01 22.87 -38.06
CA ALA A 76 -48.64 22.59 -38.45
C ALA A 76 -48.07 21.58 -37.44
N THR A 77 -47.63 20.41 -37.92
CA THR A 77 -47.13 19.34 -37.05
C THR A 77 -45.81 19.76 -36.43
N VAL A 78 -45.89 20.36 -35.24
CA VAL A 78 -44.75 20.51 -34.34
C VAL A 78 -44.15 19.10 -34.16
N PRO A 79 -42.83 18.91 -34.37
CA PRO A 79 -42.22 17.60 -34.18
C PRO A 79 -42.45 17.13 -32.73
N PRO A 80 -42.65 15.83 -32.49
CA PRO A 80 -42.91 15.33 -31.14
C PRO A 80 -41.76 15.73 -30.21
N LYS A 81 -42.07 16.48 -29.16
CA LYS A 81 -41.10 16.92 -28.14
C LYS A 81 -40.36 15.68 -27.62
N ILE A 82 -39.05 15.63 -27.79
CA ILE A 82 -38.20 14.60 -27.17
C ILE A 82 -37.94 15.06 -25.73
N GLY A 83 -38.18 14.18 -24.77
CA GLY A 83 -37.79 14.40 -23.37
C GLY A 83 -36.33 14.02 -23.17
N THR A 84 -35.57 14.82 -22.42
CA THR A 84 -34.18 14.54 -22.06
C THR A 84 -33.94 14.77 -20.58
N CYS A 85 -33.76 13.69 -19.83
CA CYS A 85 -33.28 13.69 -18.45
C CYS A 85 -31.78 13.37 -18.44
N TRP A 86 -31.02 13.88 -17.47
CA TRP A 86 -29.65 13.43 -17.23
C TRP A 86 -29.22 13.54 -15.77
N ALA A 87 -28.13 12.84 -15.43
CA ALA A 87 -27.39 12.95 -14.18
C ALA A 87 -25.88 13.02 -14.45
N MET A 88 -25.15 13.93 -13.80
CA MET A 88 -23.70 14.17 -13.98
C MET A 88 -23.04 14.61 -12.66
N GLY A 89 -21.74 14.37 -12.46
CA GLY A 89 -20.99 14.94 -11.32
C GLY A 89 -21.46 14.42 -9.96
N ASP A 90 -21.47 15.28 -8.93
CA ASP A 90 -21.97 15.00 -7.58
C ASP A 90 -23.50 15.12 -7.44
N PRO A 91 -24.21 14.02 -7.70
CA PRO A 91 -24.95 13.91 -8.94
C PRO A 91 -25.94 15.07 -9.08
N HIS A 92 -25.65 15.93 -10.04
CA HIS A 92 -26.54 16.97 -10.52
C HIS A 92 -27.53 16.36 -11.51
N TYR A 93 -28.81 16.55 -11.23
CA TYR A 93 -29.93 16.03 -11.98
C TYR A 93 -30.58 17.12 -12.82
N ARG A 94 -31.01 16.74 -14.02
CA ARG A 94 -31.93 17.51 -14.85
C ARG A 94 -33.13 16.64 -15.23
N THR A 95 -34.34 17.10 -14.92
CA THR A 95 -35.58 16.40 -15.25
C THR A 95 -35.97 16.54 -16.73
N PHE A 96 -36.97 15.77 -17.19
CA PHE A 96 -37.43 15.82 -18.57
C PHE A 96 -37.93 17.21 -19.00
N ASP A 97 -38.60 17.95 -18.10
CA ASP A 97 -39.06 19.31 -18.36
C ASP A 97 -38.09 20.40 -17.85
N GLY A 98 -36.87 20.01 -17.47
CA GLY A 98 -35.74 20.92 -17.27
C GLY A 98 -35.72 21.63 -15.92
N HIS A 99 -36.29 21.01 -14.88
CA HIS A 99 -35.96 21.36 -13.50
C HIS A 99 -34.56 20.81 -13.14
N TYR A 100 -33.83 21.49 -12.27
CA TYR A 100 -32.44 21.16 -11.91
C TYR A 100 -32.29 21.06 -10.38
N TYR A 101 -31.55 20.06 -9.91
CA TYR A 101 -31.20 19.89 -8.50
C TYR A 101 -29.97 18.98 -8.31
N SER A 102 -29.30 19.05 -7.15
CA SER A 102 -28.26 18.07 -6.74
C SER A 102 -28.82 17.15 -5.64
N PHE A 103 -28.39 15.88 -5.59
CA PHE A 103 -28.80 14.96 -4.52
C PHE A 103 -27.72 13.91 -4.22
N MET A 104 -26.97 14.10 -3.12
CA MET A 104 -25.79 13.32 -2.71
C MET A 104 -26.13 11.99 -2.01
N GLY A 105 -27.03 11.20 -2.59
CA GLY A 105 -27.31 9.84 -2.09
C GLY A 105 -26.33 8.81 -2.68
N ASN A 106 -25.89 7.82 -1.89
CA ASN A 106 -25.01 6.71 -2.35
C ASN A 106 -25.74 5.34 -2.47
N CYS A 107 -27.08 5.34 -2.52
CA CYS A 107 -27.91 4.15 -2.75
C CYS A 107 -28.26 3.92 -4.23
N THR A 108 -29.07 2.89 -4.48
CA THR A 108 -29.80 2.70 -5.74
C THR A 108 -31.10 3.52 -5.75
N TYR A 109 -31.33 4.30 -6.82
CA TYR A 109 -32.51 5.15 -7.02
C TYR A 109 -33.19 4.91 -8.38
N ILE A 110 -34.50 5.13 -8.46
CA ILE A 110 -35.29 5.06 -9.70
C ILE A 110 -35.22 6.41 -10.42
N MET A 111 -34.45 6.46 -11.51
CA MET A 111 -34.37 7.62 -12.40
C MET A 111 -35.70 7.86 -13.11
N THR A 112 -36.22 6.84 -13.79
CA THR A 112 -37.50 6.91 -14.49
C THR A 112 -38.03 5.50 -14.73
N LYS A 113 -39.35 5.35 -14.67
CA LYS A 113 -40.04 4.15 -15.16
C LYS A 113 -41.36 4.51 -15.82
N ASN A 114 -41.89 3.61 -16.64
CA ASN A 114 -43.25 3.76 -17.14
C ASN A 114 -44.25 3.43 -16.03
N CYS A 115 -45.01 4.43 -15.59
CA CYS A 115 -46.00 4.33 -14.52
C CYS A 115 -47.43 4.17 -15.06
N HIS A 116 -47.60 4.33 -16.38
CA HIS A 116 -48.86 4.18 -17.11
C HIS A 116 -48.65 3.23 -18.31
N VAL A 117 -48.33 1.97 -18.00
CA VAL A 117 -48.08 0.91 -18.98
C VAL A 117 -49.34 0.62 -19.80
N ASP A 118 -49.21 0.65 -21.12
CA ASP A 118 -50.27 0.31 -22.07
C ASP A 118 -49.74 -0.54 -23.24
N LYS A 119 -50.59 -0.84 -24.22
CA LYS A 119 -50.25 -1.71 -25.35
C LYS A 119 -49.14 -1.15 -26.24
N ASP A 120 -49.09 0.17 -26.38
CA ASP A 120 -48.15 0.87 -27.28
C ASP A 120 -46.95 1.45 -26.49
N HIS A 121 -47.02 1.42 -25.15
CA HIS A 121 -46.02 1.97 -24.23
C HIS A 121 -45.67 0.91 -23.17
N PRO A 122 -44.65 0.06 -23.43
CA PRO A 122 -44.33 -1.09 -22.58
C PRO A 122 -43.74 -0.68 -21.22
N ALA A 123 -43.70 -1.63 -20.29
CA ALA A 123 -43.02 -1.46 -19.02
C ALA A 123 -41.50 -1.35 -19.21
N PHE A 124 -40.91 -0.29 -18.64
CA PHE A 124 -39.47 -0.14 -18.48
C PHE A 124 -39.17 0.56 -17.16
N GLU A 125 -37.97 0.34 -16.61
CA GLU A 125 -37.42 1.03 -15.43
C GLU A 125 -35.92 1.27 -15.62
N VAL A 126 -35.47 2.50 -15.37
CA VAL A 126 -34.06 2.90 -15.32
C VAL A 126 -33.71 3.26 -13.89
N GLN A 127 -32.71 2.59 -13.34
CA GLN A 127 -32.13 2.88 -12.02
C GLN A 127 -30.68 3.36 -12.17
N THR A 128 -30.21 4.20 -11.26
CA THR A 128 -28.78 4.35 -10.98
C THR A 128 -28.47 3.75 -9.62
N LYS A 129 -27.30 3.11 -9.48
CA LYS A 129 -26.61 3.11 -8.19
C LYS A 129 -25.57 4.20 -8.23
N ASN A 130 -25.75 5.18 -7.35
CA ASN A 130 -24.74 6.19 -7.08
C ASN A 130 -23.66 5.54 -6.18
N VAL A 131 -22.41 5.94 -6.35
CA VAL A 131 -21.27 5.47 -5.54
C VAL A 131 -20.43 6.67 -5.11
N GLU A 132 -19.72 6.58 -4.00
CA GLU A 132 -18.76 7.61 -3.58
C GLU A 132 -17.65 7.77 -4.64
N ASP A 133 -17.51 8.97 -5.23
CA ASP A 133 -16.54 9.21 -6.30
C ASP A 133 -15.14 9.33 -5.70
N ARG A 134 -14.41 8.20 -5.79
CA ARG A 134 -13.16 7.88 -5.07
C ARG A 134 -13.41 7.73 -3.56
N ALA A 135 -12.49 7.06 -2.88
CA ALA A 135 -12.52 6.89 -1.42
C ALA A 135 -12.24 8.19 -0.61
N ASN A 136 -12.42 9.35 -1.23
CA ASN A 136 -11.82 10.63 -0.84
C ASN A 136 -12.77 11.83 -1.02
N SER A 137 -14.08 11.61 -1.04
CA SER A 137 -15.05 12.68 -1.25
C SER A 137 -16.34 12.42 -0.48
N GLN A 138 -17.07 13.49 -0.12
CA GLN A 138 -18.48 13.40 0.28
C GLN A 138 -19.41 13.47 -0.97
N LEU A 139 -18.87 13.14 -2.15
CA LEU A 139 -19.51 13.36 -3.44
C LEU A 139 -19.90 12.00 -4.02
N THR A 140 -21.09 11.89 -4.61
CA THR A 140 -21.58 10.62 -5.17
C THR A 140 -21.83 10.74 -6.66
N SER A 141 -21.29 9.83 -7.47
CA SER A 141 -21.46 9.85 -8.92
C SER A 141 -22.12 8.56 -9.42
N VAL A 142 -22.64 8.58 -10.66
CA VAL A 142 -23.36 7.44 -11.24
C VAL A 142 -22.36 6.31 -11.54
N GLY A 143 -22.21 5.36 -10.61
CA GLY A 143 -21.29 4.22 -10.75
C GLY A 143 -21.88 3.01 -11.47
N MET A 144 -23.20 2.93 -11.62
CA MET A 144 -23.88 1.83 -12.30
C MET A 144 -25.26 2.26 -12.79
N VAL A 145 -25.63 1.86 -14.01
CA VAL A 145 -26.96 2.07 -14.59
C VAL A 145 -27.63 0.72 -14.83
N THR A 146 -28.80 0.50 -14.21
CA THR A 146 -29.63 -0.69 -14.43
C THR A 146 -30.82 -0.32 -15.31
N VAL A 147 -31.00 -0.95 -16.47
CA VAL A 147 -32.19 -0.82 -17.32
C VAL A 147 -32.96 -2.14 -17.33
N LYS A 148 -34.22 -2.10 -16.93
CA LYS A 148 -35.17 -3.22 -17.04
C LYS A 148 -36.14 -2.93 -18.17
N VAL A 149 -36.17 -3.78 -19.20
CA VAL A 149 -37.11 -3.66 -20.31
C VAL A 149 -37.34 -5.03 -20.95
N TYR A 150 -38.56 -5.31 -21.40
CA TYR A 150 -38.95 -6.61 -22.01
C TYR A 150 -38.65 -7.87 -21.18
N GLY A 151 -38.49 -7.74 -19.85
CA GLY A 151 -38.11 -8.85 -18.98
C GLY A 151 -36.60 -9.13 -18.92
N VAL A 152 -35.80 -8.34 -19.65
CA VAL A 152 -34.35 -8.34 -19.58
C VAL A 152 -33.90 -7.33 -18.52
N ASN A 153 -32.98 -7.74 -17.64
CA ASN A 153 -32.22 -6.83 -16.77
C ASN A 153 -30.86 -6.53 -17.39
N ILE A 154 -30.50 -5.26 -17.47
CA ILE A 154 -29.33 -4.78 -18.21
C ILE A 154 -28.52 -3.90 -17.24
N ASP A 155 -27.41 -4.41 -16.74
CA ASP A 155 -26.54 -3.68 -15.83
C ASP A 155 -25.29 -3.19 -16.56
N ILE A 156 -25.07 -1.88 -16.49
CA ILE A 156 -23.96 -1.16 -17.10
C ILE A 156 -23.13 -0.58 -15.94
N VAL A 157 -22.05 -1.24 -15.58
CA VAL A 157 -21.22 -0.90 -14.40
C VAL A 157 -20.05 0.00 -14.84
N ASN A 158 -19.66 0.97 -14.01
CA ASN A 158 -18.47 1.77 -14.27
C ASN A 158 -17.21 0.89 -14.44
N SER A 159 -16.24 1.39 -15.20
CA SER A 159 -15.01 0.67 -15.57
C SER A 159 -15.18 -0.58 -16.46
N GLU A 160 -16.39 -1.12 -16.70
CA GLU A 160 -16.62 -2.27 -17.61
C GLU A 160 -16.67 -1.85 -19.10
N PHE A 161 -15.78 -0.95 -19.54
CA PHE A 161 -15.86 -0.28 -20.85
C PHE A 161 -16.02 -1.24 -22.04
N GLY A 162 -17.20 -1.20 -22.67
CA GLY A 162 -17.56 -2.02 -23.84
C GLY A 162 -18.21 -3.37 -23.51
N LEU A 163 -18.43 -3.68 -22.23
CA LEU A 163 -18.95 -4.94 -21.70
C LEU A 163 -20.21 -4.69 -20.86
N VAL A 164 -21.37 -5.22 -21.27
CA VAL A 164 -22.65 -5.03 -20.57
C VAL A 164 -23.15 -6.34 -19.98
N ARG A 165 -23.68 -6.31 -18.76
CA ARG A 165 -24.27 -7.47 -18.08
C ARG A 165 -25.75 -7.62 -18.46
N ILE A 166 -26.08 -8.62 -19.28
CA ILE A 166 -27.45 -8.98 -19.68
C ILE A 166 -27.90 -10.16 -18.82
N ASN A 167 -28.98 -9.98 -18.05
CA ASN A 167 -29.46 -10.92 -17.04
C ASN A 167 -28.32 -11.40 -16.14
N PHE A 168 -27.60 -10.43 -15.58
CA PHE A 168 -26.36 -10.55 -14.81
C PHE A 168 -25.13 -11.05 -15.58
N GLN A 169 -25.26 -11.68 -16.75
CA GLN A 169 -24.14 -12.24 -17.51
C GLN A 169 -23.48 -11.22 -18.45
N LEU A 170 -22.16 -11.07 -18.38
CA LEU A 170 -21.34 -10.12 -19.15
C LEU A 170 -21.22 -10.51 -20.63
N TRP A 171 -21.42 -9.54 -21.53
CA TRP A 171 -21.28 -9.69 -22.98
C TRP A 171 -20.59 -8.46 -23.60
N ASN A 172 -19.84 -8.68 -24.69
CA ASN A 172 -19.30 -7.61 -25.50
C ASN A 172 -20.40 -6.88 -26.28
N LEU A 173 -20.24 -5.56 -26.43
CA LEU A 173 -20.97 -4.79 -27.44
C LEU A 173 -20.43 -5.12 -28.86
N PRO A 174 -21.27 -5.07 -29.91
CA PRO A 174 -22.71 -4.79 -29.90
C PRO A 174 -23.59 -5.98 -29.45
N ILE A 175 -24.84 -5.67 -29.07
CA ILE A 175 -25.87 -6.64 -28.66
C ILE A 175 -27.20 -6.23 -29.34
N SER A 176 -27.96 -7.20 -29.85
CA SER A 176 -29.25 -6.99 -30.54
C SER A 176 -30.25 -8.11 -30.19
N LEU A 177 -31.08 -7.88 -29.17
CA LEU A 177 -32.04 -8.85 -28.64
C LEU A 177 -33.43 -8.71 -29.27
N ASP A 178 -34.27 -9.74 -29.10
CA ASP A 178 -35.67 -9.79 -29.55
C ASP A 178 -35.89 -9.35 -31.02
N ASN A 179 -35.05 -9.88 -31.91
CA ASN A 179 -35.00 -9.53 -33.34
C ASN A 179 -34.71 -8.03 -33.62
N GLY A 180 -33.98 -7.38 -32.73
CA GLY A 180 -33.57 -5.97 -32.86
C GLY A 180 -34.53 -4.97 -32.23
N LYS A 181 -35.46 -5.42 -31.37
CA LYS A 181 -36.31 -4.54 -30.54
C LYS A 181 -35.54 -3.82 -29.44
N LEU A 182 -34.44 -4.43 -28.98
CA LEU A 182 -33.55 -3.90 -27.97
C LEU A 182 -32.13 -4.02 -28.50
N LYS A 183 -31.44 -2.89 -28.67
CA LYS A 183 -30.06 -2.84 -29.15
C LYS A 183 -29.18 -2.12 -28.14
N LEU A 184 -27.95 -2.60 -28.00
CA LEU A 184 -26.89 -1.92 -27.27
C LEU A 184 -25.67 -1.82 -28.19
N SER A 185 -25.12 -0.62 -28.30
CA SER A 185 -23.97 -0.33 -29.16
C SER A 185 -23.04 0.68 -28.50
N GLN A 186 -21.76 0.68 -28.89
CA GLN A 186 -20.85 1.74 -28.51
C GLN A 186 -21.03 2.93 -29.46
N SER A 187 -21.21 4.14 -28.91
CA SER A 187 -21.14 5.41 -29.63
C SER A 187 -20.07 6.28 -28.97
N GLY A 188 -18.93 6.45 -29.66
CA GLY A 188 -17.78 7.15 -29.09
C GLY A 188 -17.28 6.49 -27.80
N PHE A 189 -17.20 7.26 -26.72
CA PHE A 189 -16.85 6.76 -25.38
C PHE A 189 -18.05 6.25 -24.57
N SER A 190 -19.29 6.41 -25.04
CA SER A 190 -20.48 5.89 -24.36
C SER A 190 -20.99 4.56 -24.91
N VAL A 191 -21.70 3.81 -24.07
CA VAL A 191 -22.70 2.85 -24.54
C VAL A 191 -24.04 3.56 -24.76
N VAL A 192 -24.75 3.16 -25.81
CA VAL A 192 -26.12 3.59 -26.13
C VAL A 192 -27.01 2.36 -26.25
N LEU A 193 -28.04 2.31 -25.41
CA LEU A 193 -29.17 1.41 -25.51
C LEU A 193 -30.30 2.11 -26.29
N GLU A 194 -30.92 1.40 -27.24
CA GLU A 194 -32.05 1.84 -28.08
C GLU A 194 -33.18 0.80 -28.03
N THR A 195 -34.44 1.24 -27.91
CA THR A 195 -35.63 0.38 -28.03
C THR A 195 -36.48 0.72 -29.25
N ASP A 196 -37.28 -0.24 -29.74
CA ASP A 196 -38.22 -0.04 -30.84
C ASP A 196 -39.37 0.93 -30.54
N PHE A 197 -39.60 1.27 -29.26
CA PHE A 197 -40.51 2.34 -28.84
C PHE A 197 -39.81 3.69 -28.57
N GLY A 198 -38.51 3.80 -28.89
CA GLY A 198 -37.78 5.07 -28.88
C GLY A 198 -37.23 5.52 -27.52
N LEU A 199 -37.20 4.66 -26.51
CA LEU A 199 -36.39 4.91 -25.31
C LEU A 199 -34.91 4.75 -25.70
N MET A 200 -34.10 5.76 -25.40
CA MET A 200 -32.65 5.66 -25.50
C MET A 200 -31.98 6.01 -24.18
N VAL A 201 -31.03 5.18 -23.76
CA VAL A 201 -30.22 5.39 -22.55
C VAL A 201 -28.75 5.41 -22.95
N GLN A 202 -28.05 6.51 -22.68
CA GLN A 202 -26.62 6.68 -22.92
C GLN A 202 -25.89 6.80 -21.57
N TYR A 203 -24.76 6.09 -21.42
CA TYR A 203 -23.88 6.20 -20.26
C TYR A 203 -22.40 6.14 -20.69
N ASP A 204 -21.56 6.96 -20.04
CA ASP A 204 -20.15 7.18 -20.38
C ASP A 204 -19.14 6.24 -19.70
N TRP A 205 -19.63 5.25 -18.92
CA TRP A 205 -18.82 4.35 -18.08
C TRP A 205 -18.10 5.00 -16.88
N LEU A 206 -18.38 6.29 -16.62
CA LEU A 206 -17.72 7.09 -15.58
C LEU A 206 -18.75 7.71 -14.62
N LYS A 207 -19.52 8.71 -15.08
CA LYS A 207 -20.45 9.48 -14.23
C LYS A 207 -21.59 10.21 -14.95
N TYR A 208 -21.70 10.11 -16.28
CA TYR A 208 -22.71 10.83 -17.06
C TYR A 208 -23.76 9.89 -17.66
N LEU A 209 -24.98 9.95 -17.13
CA LEU A 209 -26.16 9.26 -17.63
C LEU A 209 -27.08 10.24 -18.37
N VAL A 210 -27.55 9.87 -19.55
CA VAL A 210 -28.61 10.57 -20.29
C VAL A 210 -29.73 9.60 -20.65
N VAL A 211 -30.97 9.96 -20.37
CA VAL A 211 -32.17 9.22 -20.77
C VAL A 211 -33.03 10.09 -21.66
N THR A 212 -33.38 9.58 -22.85
CA THR A 212 -34.25 10.28 -23.80
C THR A 212 -35.41 9.41 -24.28
N MET A 213 -36.53 10.04 -24.61
CA MET A 213 -37.77 9.35 -25.00
C MET A 213 -38.70 10.22 -25.86
N PRO A 214 -39.55 9.62 -26.72
CA PRO A 214 -40.54 10.37 -27.51
C PRO A 214 -41.65 10.95 -26.63
N GLY A 215 -42.22 12.07 -27.05
CA GLY A 215 -43.34 12.76 -26.39
C GLY A 215 -44.66 11.96 -26.30
N SER A 216 -44.72 10.72 -26.80
CA SER A 216 -45.83 9.80 -26.53
C SER A 216 -45.80 9.21 -25.10
N LEU A 217 -44.63 9.27 -24.44
CA LEU A 217 -44.43 8.95 -23.02
C LEU A 217 -44.64 10.17 -22.08
N ALA A 218 -45.00 11.34 -22.62
CA ALA A 218 -45.27 12.53 -21.83
C ALA A 218 -46.42 12.29 -20.83
N GLY A 219 -46.18 12.57 -19.54
CA GLY A 219 -47.13 12.29 -18.46
C GLY A 219 -47.37 10.81 -18.16
N LYS A 220 -46.63 9.87 -18.78
CA LYS A 220 -46.71 8.42 -18.50
C LYS A 220 -45.61 7.90 -17.58
N VAL A 221 -44.51 8.65 -17.48
CA VAL A 221 -43.33 8.27 -16.69
C VAL A 221 -43.37 8.88 -15.30
N CYS A 222 -42.67 8.26 -14.36
CA CYS A 222 -42.41 8.83 -13.04
C CYS A 222 -41.08 8.32 -12.46
N GLY A 223 -40.46 9.11 -11.58
CA GLY A 223 -39.14 8.89 -11.01
C GLY A 223 -38.42 10.20 -10.72
N MET A 224 -37.13 10.14 -10.38
CA MET A 224 -36.28 11.33 -10.16
C MET A 224 -36.13 12.24 -11.40
N CYS A 225 -36.34 11.72 -12.60
CA CYS A 225 -36.38 12.48 -13.86
C CYS A 225 -37.67 13.31 -14.05
N GLY A 226 -38.59 13.34 -13.09
CA GLY A 226 -39.88 14.01 -13.23
C GLY A 226 -40.91 13.17 -13.99
N ASN A 227 -42.00 13.81 -14.43
CA ASN A 227 -43.15 13.14 -15.07
C ASN A 227 -43.32 13.43 -16.57
N PHE A 228 -42.53 14.36 -17.12
CA PHE A 228 -42.50 14.73 -18.54
C PHE A 228 -43.84 15.28 -19.09
N ASN A 229 -44.65 15.99 -18.29
CA ASN A 229 -45.94 16.54 -18.74
C ASN A 229 -45.87 17.97 -19.34
N GLY A 230 -44.73 18.65 -19.27
CA GLY A 230 -44.52 20.02 -19.73
C GLY A 230 -44.44 21.09 -18.63
N LYS A 231 -44.43 20.71 -17.36
CA LYS A 231 -44.42 21.61 -16.18
C LYS A 231 -43.13 21.50 -15.37
N GLN A 232 -42.98 22.37 -14.37
CA GLN A 232 -41.85 22.37 -13.43
C GLN A 232 -42.27 22.41 -11.95
N ASP A 233 -43.54 22.64 -11.66
CA ASP A 233 -44.10 22.70 -10.30
C ASP A 233 -44.45 21.32 -9.69
N ASP A 234 -44.46 20.26 -10.50
CA ASP A 234 -44.75 18.87 -10.10
C ASP A 234 -43.57 17.90 -10.32
N GLU A 235 -42.38 18.40 -10.65
CA GLU A 235 -41.18 17.59 -10.97
C GLU A 235 -40.51 16.97 -9.72
N LEU A 236 -40.83 17.44 -8.51
CA LEU A 236 -40.40 16.83 -7.24
C LEU A 236 -41.47 15.88 -6.66
N THR A 237 -42.26 15.22 -7.51
CA THR A 237 -43.29 14.25 -7.09
C THR A 237 -42.69 12.93 -6.61
N THR A 238 -43.12 12.49 -5.43
CA THR A 238 -42.81 11.18 -4.81
C THR A 238 -43.70 10.05 -5.39
N PRO A 239 -43.40 8.74 -5.17
CA PRO A 239 -44.23 7.64 -5.68
C PRO A 239 -45.69 7.64 -5.19
N SER A 240 -45.99 8.33 -4.08
CA SER A 240 -47.35 8.51 -3.55
C SER A 240 -48.15 9.62 -4.24
N GLY A 241 -47.59 10.31 -5.25
CA GLY A 241 -48.24 11.42 -5.94
C GLY A 241 -48.22 12.75 -5.18
N SER A 242 -47.49 12.82 -4.07
CA SER A 242 -47.27 14.03 -3.27
C SER A 242 -45.97 14.73 -3.66
N LEU A 243 -45.95 16.07 -3.65
CA LEU A 243 -44.73 16.85 -3.83
C LEU A 243 -43.81 16.72 -2.61
N ALA A 244 -42.52 16.46 -2.83
CA ALA A 244 -41.52 16.38 -1.76
C ALA A 244 -41.22 17.76 -1.16
N SER A 245 -40.92 17.81 0.13
CA SER A 245 -40.55 19.04 0.84
C SER A 245 -39.13 19.54 0.52
N ASN A 246 -38.24 18.64 0.07
CA ASN A 246 -36.88 18.93 -0.40
C ASN A 246 -36.35 17.76 -1.25
N VAL A 247 -35.20 17.97 -1.89
CA VAL A 247 -34.54 17.01 -2.81
C VAL A 247 -34.13 15.70 -2.11
N VAL A 248 -33.76 15.77 -0.83
CA VAL A 248 -33.47 14.60 0.02
C VAL A 248 -34.71 13.71 0.19
N THR A 249 -35.86 14.33 0.49
CA THR A 249 -37.14 13.62 0.65
C THR A 249 -37.59 12.99 -0.66
N LEU A 250 -37.31 13.65 -1.80
CA LEU A 250 -37.53 13.07 -3.12
C LEU A 250 -36.66 11.82 -3.34
N GLY A 251 -35.34 11.93 -3.17
CA GLY A 251 -34.40 10.82 -3.38
C GLY A 251 -34.69 9.63 -2.47
N LYS A 252 -34.90 9.86 -1.17
CA LYS A 252 -35.37 8.85 -0.21
C LYS A 252 -36.63 8.13 -0.68
N SER A 253 -37.59 8.86 -1.28
CA SER A 253 -38.84 8.27 -1.76
C SER A 253 -38.68 7.42 -3.03
N TRP A 254 -37.64 7.67 -3.84
CA TRP A 254 -37.34 6.91 -5.06
C TRP A 254 -36.21 5.87 -4.90
N ARG A 255 -35.73 5.65 -3.66
CA ARG A 255 -34.77 4.60 -3.30
C ARG A 255 -35.34 3.19 -3.58
N VAL A 256 -34.48 2.27 -4.00
CA VAL A 256 -34.82 0.87 -4.28
C VAL A 256 -34.55 0.01 -3.03
N SER A 257 -35.58 -0.65 -2.50
CA SER A 257 -35.45 -1.61 -1.40
C SER A 257 -34.70 -2.89 -1.80
N ASP A 258 -34.21 -3.61 -0.80
CA ASP A 258 -33.80 -5.03 -0.87
C ASP A 258 -32.59 -5.38 -1.77
N LYS A 259 -31.74 -4.40 -2.15
CA LYS A 259 -30.38 -4.69 -2.65
C LYS A 259 -29.40 -4.88 -1.49
N GLY A 260 -28.77 -6.06 -1.40
CA GLY A 260 -27.88 -6.43 -0.27
C GLY A 260 -26.65 -5.52 -0.08
N GLY A 261 -26.17 -4.86 -1.14
CA GLY A 261 -25.09 -3.87 -1.08
C GLY A 261 -25.51 -2.45 -0.69
N ASP A 262 -26.78 -2.25 -0.31
CA ASP A 262 -27.38 -0.94 0.01
C ASP A 262 -27.84 -0.89 1.49
N ALA A 263 -27.45 -1.86 2.32
CA ALA A 263 -27.83 -1.95 3.74
C ALA A 263 -27.24 -0.82 4.62
N TYR A 264 -26.10 -0.25 4.21
CA TYR A 264 -25.39 0.83 4.91
C TYR A 264 -25.34 2.15 4.11
N CYS A 265 -26.12 2.26 3.02
CA CYS A 265 -26.11 3.45 2.18
C CYS A 265 -26.97 4.58 2.78
N ILE A 266 -26.55 5.80 2.49
CA ILE A 266 -26.90 7.07 3.13
C ILE A 266 -27.59 7.96 2.10
N ASP A 267 -28.74 8.52 2.47
CA ASP A 267 -29.54 9.44 1.65
C ASP A 267 -29.40 10.92 2.06
N GLU A 268 -28.54 11.22 3.05
CA GLU A 268 -28.37 12.54 3.69
C GLU A 268 -26.92 12.78 4.12
N CYS A 269 -26.36 13.95 3.79
CA CYS A 269 -25.13 14.39 4.45
C CYS A 269 -25.37 14.59 5.96
N THR A 270 -24.60 13.92 6.82
CA THR A 270 -24.66 14.12 8.27
C THR A 270 -23.97 15.42 8.69
N GLY A 271 -24.67 16.55 8.54
CA GLY A 271 -24.35 17.82 9.20
C GLY A 271 -23.19 18.66 8.62
N GLN A 272 -22.56 18.26 7.51
CA GLN A 272 -21.44 19.00 6.89
C GLN A 272 -21.62 19.39 5.41
N CYS A 273 -22.80 19.19 4.82
CA CYS A 273 -23.13 19.80 3.53
C CYS A 273 -23.62 21.25 3.71
N GLU A 274 -22.81 22.07 4.40
CA GLU A 274 -22.98 23.52 4.39
C GLU A 274 -22.60 24.09 3.01
N ASN A 275 -23.21 25.21 2.64
CA ASN A 275 -22.99 25.82 1.33
C ASN A 275 -21.55 26.34 1.21
N CYS A 276 -20.98 26.18 0.01
CA CYS A 276 -19.75 26.82 -0.42
C CYS A 276 -19.67 28.30 0.00
N GLU A 277 -18.66 28.67 0.77
CA GLU A 277 -18.45 30.06 1.17
C GLU A 277 -18.35 30.95 -0.06
N SER A 278 -19.22 31.96 -0.16
CA SER A 278 -19.29 32.83 -1.34
C SER A 278 -18.01 33.64 -1.62
N GLY A 279 -17.06 33.68 -0.67
CA GLY A 279 -15.72 34.21 -0.87
C GLY A 279 -14.81 33.26 -1.67
N LEU A 280 -14.83 31.96 -1.34
CA LEU A 280 -14.06 30.93 -2.06
C LEU A 280 -14.59 30.75 -3.49
N VAL A 281 -15.92 30.71 -3.67
CA VAL A 281 -16.54 30.64 -5.01
C VAL A 281 -16.08 31.82 -5.87
N LYS A 282 -16.12 33.05 -5.36
CA LYS A 282 -15.67 34.25 -6.08
C LYS A 282 -14.16 34.28 -6.36
N HIS A 283 -13.35 33.57 -5.59
CA HIS A 283 -11.93 33.39 -5.88
C HIS A 283 -11.72 32.42 -7.05
N LEU A 284 -12.39 31.25 -7.01
CA LEU A 284 -12.38 30.24 -8.07
C LEU A 284 -12.93 30.78 -9.40
N GLU A 285 -14.02 31.57 -9.35
CA GLU A 285 -14.55 32.32 -10.50
C GLU A 285 -13.46 33.19 -11.16
N ARG A 286 -12.66 33.88 -10.35
CA ARG A 286 -11.65 34.83 -10.85
C ARG A 286 -10.40 34.16 -11.41
N GLU A 287 -9.94 33.07 -10.81
CA GLU A 287 -8.78 32.31 -11.29
C GLU A 287 -9.11 31.52 -12.57
N ILE A 288 -10.24 30.80 -12.55
CA ILE A 288 -10.57 29.79 -13.57
C ILE A 288 -11.38 30.39 -14.74
N PHE A 289 -12.45 31.14 -14.44
CA PHE A 289 -13.48 31.49 -15.43
C PHE A 289 -13.18 32.78 -16.20
N CYS A 290 -12.57 33.78 -15.55
CA CYS A 290 -12.19 35.04 -16.19
C CYS A 290 -11.09 34.89 -17.27
N THR A 291 -10.32 33.80 -17.26
CA THR A 291 -9.17 33.61 -18.16
C THR A 291 -9.37 32.45 -19.13
N PHE A 292 -9.52 31.21 -18.64
CA PHE A 292 -9.54 30.02 -19.50
C PHE A 292 -10.92 29.71 -20.09
N LEU A 293 -11.97 29.63 -19.26
CA LEU A 293 -13.29 29.24 -19.76
C LEU A 293 -13.85 30.25 -20.76
N THR A 294 -13.56 31.55 -20.60
CA THR A 294 -14.02 32.57 -21.55
C THR A 294 -13.42 32.38 -22.95
N GLU A 295 -12.17 31.91 -23.09
CA GLU A 295 -11.59 31.56 -24.40
C GLU A 295 -12.19 30.26 -24.96
N ILE A 296 -12.30 29.22 -24.14
CA ILE A 296 -12.87 27.91 -24.51
C ILE A 296 -14.33 28.07 -24.98
N MET A 297 -15.15 28.84 -24.27
CA MET A 297 -16.57 29.01 -24.57
C MET A 297 -16.82 29.94 -25.77
N ASN A 298 -15.97 30.94 -26.01
CA ASN A 298 -16.07 31.79 -27.22
C ASN A 298 -15.32 31.24 -28.44
N GLY A 299 -14.48 30.21 -28.24
CA GLY A 299 -13.79 29.47 -29.29
C GLY A 299 -14.55 28.19 -29.68
N PRO A 300 -14.04 26.99 -29.32
CA PRO A 300 -14.56 25.70 -29.81
C PRO A 300 -16.05 25.44 -29.50
N PHE A 301 -16.59 25.97 -28.41
CA PHE A 301 -17.99 25.76 -28.02
C PHE A 301 -18.97 26.85 -28.50
N LYS A 302 -18.49 27.91 -29.16
CA LYS A 302 -19.29 29.11 -29.51
C LYS A 302 -20.66 28.81 -30.15
N ASN A 303 -20.72 27.81 -31.03
CA ASN A 303 -21.95 27.42 -31.71
C ASN A 303 -22.91 26.63 -30.80
N CYS A 304 -22.38 25.94 -29.78
CA CYS A 304 -23.14 25.15 -28.82
C CYS A 304 -23.84 26.01 -27.76
N ASN A 305 -23.19 27.08 -27.30
CA ASN A 305 -23.75 28.03 -26.32
C ASN A 305 -25.09 28.66 -26.78
N ALA A 306 -25.38 28.64 -28.09
CA ALA A 306 -26.62 29.12 -28.68
C ALA A 306 -27.78 28.10 -28.66
N ALA A 307 -27.51 26.84 -28.26
CA ALA A 307 -28.46 25.73 -28.25
C ALA A 307 -28.53 24.97 -26.91
N ILE A 308 -27.40 24.88 -26.19
CA ILE A 308 -27.30 24.29 -24.86
C ILE A 308 -26.81 25.37 -23.89
N ASP A 309 -27.63 25.70 -22.88
CA ASP A 309 -27.20 26.63 -21.83
C ASP A 309 -26.03 26.03 -21.05
N TYR A 310 -24.89 26.71 -21.11
CA TYR A 310 -23.66 26.28 -20.47
C TYR A 310 -23.59 26.64 -18.98
N LYS A 311 -24.46 27.54 -18.50
CA LYS A 311 -24.39 28.06 -17.13
C LYS A 311 -24.55 26.96 -16.09
N ILE A 312 -25.46 26.02 -16.32
CA ILE A 312 -25.66 24.85 -15.45
C ILE A 312 -24.35 24.04 -15.32
N PHE A 313 -23.64 23.82 -16.42
CA PHE A 313 -22.36 23.10 -16.41
C PHE A 313 -21.25 23.90 -15.71
N GLN A 314 -21.27 25.24 -15.81
CA GLN A 314 -20.39 26.14 -15.05
C GLN A 314 -20.71 26.15 -13.55
N GLU A 315 -21.99 26.22 -13.17
CA GLU A 315 -22.46 26.27 -11.78
C GLU A 315 -22.15 24.95 -11.06
N ASN A 316 -22.43 23.82 -11.71
CA ASN A 316 -22.07 22.47 -11.25
C ASN A 316 -20.54 22.33 -11.10
N CYS A 317 -19.76 22.83 -12.07
CA CYS A 317 -18.30 22.83 -11.98
C CYS A 317 -17.78 23.68 -10.81
N LEU A 318 -18.32 24.89 -10.58
CA LEU A 318 -17.98 25.72 -9.42
C LEU A 318 -18.34 25.05 -8.08
N TYR A 319 -19.44 24.29 -8.05
CA TYR A 319 -19.89 23.55 -6.88
C TYR A 319 -18.93 22.42 -6.52
N ASP A 320 -18.62 21.52 -7.46
CA ASP A 320 -17.76 20.35 -7.19
C ASP A 320 -16.29 20.77 -6.96
N LEU A 321 -15.80 21.80 -7.67
CA LEU A 321 -14.48 22.41 -7.41
C LEU A 321 -14.33 22.95 -5.97
N CYS A 322 -15.37 23.63 -5.47
CA CYS A 322 -15.39 24.16 -4.11
C CYS A 322 -15.29 23.05 -3.05
N ARG A 323 -15.79 21.84 -3.34
CA ARG A 323 -15.85 20.70 -2.41
C ARG A 323 -14.52 19.93 -2.27
N GLY A 324 -13.44 20.41 -2.91
CA GLY A 324 -12.07 19.88 -2.74
C GLY A 324 -11.51 19.07 -3.93
N GLU A 325 -12.19 19.10 -5.07
CA GLU A 325 -11.79 18.39 -6.29
C GLU A 325 -10.46 18.87 -6.91
N ILE A 326 -9.77 17.97 -7.64
CA ILE A 326 -8.55 18.33 -8.37
C ILE A 326 -8.95 19.16 -9.59
N MET A 327 -8.72 20.48 -9.51
CA MET A 327 -9.21 21.50 -10.43
C MET A 327 -9.18 21.13 -11.91
N LYS A 328 -8.07 20.55 -12.38
CA LYS A 328 -7.88 20.19 -13.79
C LYS A 328 -8.75 18.99 -14.22
N THR A 329 -8.92 17.99 -13.37
CA THR A 329 -9.66 16.76 -13.69
C THR A 329 -11.14 17.08 -13.91
N TYR A 330 -11.78 17.69 -12.91
CA TYR A 330 -13.20 18.01 -13.00
C TYR A 330 -13.53 18.97 -14.15
N MET A 331 -12.67 19.95 -14.42
CA MET A 331 -12.80 20.83 -15.59
C MET A 331 -12.82 20.02 -16.89
N CYS A 332 -11.90 19.06 -17.06
CA CYS A 332 -11.87 18.23 -18.27
C CYS A 332 -13.10 17.33 -18.39
N ASP A 333 -13.61 16.78 -17.28
CA ASP A 333 -14.82 15.96 -17.26
C ASP A 333 -16.08 16.80 -17.60
N THR A 334 -16.18 18.01 -17.07
CA THR A 334 -17.28 18.95 -17.38
C THR A 334 -17.30 19.29 -18.87
N LEU A 335 -16.12 19.59 -19.43
CA LEU A 335 -15.98 19.92 -20.85
C LEU A 335 -16.22 18.71 -21.76
N GLN A 336 -15.94 17.48 -21.31
CA GLN A 336 -16.36 16.26 -21.98
C GLN A 336 -17.90 16.14 -22.02
N VAL A 337 -18.54 16.21 -20.85
CA VAL A 337 -20.00 16.13 -20.70
C VAL A 337 -20.72 17.19 -21.54
N TYR A 338 -20.19 18.42 -21.58
CA TYR A 338 -20.71 19.48 -22.43
C TYR A 338 -20.46 19.20 -23.92
N THR A 339 -19.30 18.67 -24.31
CA THR A 339 -19.00 18.23 -25.69
C THR A 339 -20.01 17.18 -26.18
N ASP A 340 -20.33 16.18 -25.36
CA ASP A 340 -21.31 15.15 -25.70
C ASP A 340 -22.72 15.74 -25.85
N ALA A 341 -23.09 16.74 -25.04
CA ALA A 341 -24.34 17.47 -25.18
C ALA A 341 -24.40 18.28 -26.49
N CYS A 342 -23.31 18.96 -26.86
CA CYS A 342 -23.18 19.68 -28.13
C CYS A 342 -23.28 18.72 -29.34
N GLN A 343 -22.55 17.61 -29.29
CA GLN A 343 -22.52 16.63 -30.37
C GLN A 343 -23.88 15.95 -30.56
N ARG A 344 -24.58 15.57 -29.48
CA ARG A 344 -25.99 15.11 -29.56
C ARG A 344 -26.93 16.15 -30.17
N ALA A 345 -26.72 17.44 -29.90
CA ALA A 345 -27.49 18.53 -30.52
C ALA A 345 -27.16 18.79 -32.01
N GLY A 346 -26.25 18.00 -32.61
CA GLY A 346 -25.81 18.17 -34.00
C GLY A 346 -24.65 19.15 -34.18
N ILE A 347 -24.06 19.63 -33.09
CA ILE A 347 -23.10 20.73 -33.09
C ILE A 347 -21.68 20.17 -32.92
N ARG A 348 -20.87 20.33 -33.96
CA ARG A 348 -19.48 19.86 -33.97
C ARG A 348 -18.59 20.77 -33.13
N VAL A 349 -17.89 20.17 -32.17
CA VAL A 349 -16.84 20.79 -31.34
C VAL A 349 -15.48 20.28 -31.84
N TYR A 350 -14.44 21.11 -31.79
CA TYR A 350 -13.09 20.76 -32.28
C TYR A 350 -12.00 21.27 -31.33
N ASN A 351 -10.99 20.46 -31.05
CA ASN A 351 -9.75 20.85 -30.36
C ASN A 351 -9.89 21.47 -28.95
N TRP A 352 -11.03 21.32 -28.27
CA TRP A 352 -11.21 21.87 -26.91
C TRP A 352 -10.18 21.30 -25.93
N ARG A 353 -9.86 19.99 -26.01
CA ARG A 353 -8.84 19.33 -25.17
C ARG A 353 -7.47 20.01 -25.26
N GLY A 354 -7.06 20.45 -26.46
CA GLY A 354 -5.77 21.12 -26.66
C GLY A 354 -5.70 22.48 -25.98
N ILE A 355 -6.80 23.24 -26.05
CA ILE A 355 -6.94 24.58 -25.46
C ILE A 355 -7.09 24.49 -23.93
N ALA A 356 -7.88 23.53 -23.43
CA ALA A 356 -8.05 23.25 -22.00
C ALA A 356 -6.87 22.46 -21.37
N HIS A 357 -5.84 22.13 -22.16
CA HIS A 357 -4.71 21.27 -21.79
C HIS A 357 -5.12 19.90 -21.19
N CYS A 358 -6.30 19.40 -21.53
CA CYS A 358 -6.81 18.10 -21.11
C CYS A 358 -6.12 16.96 -21.87
N PRO A 359 -5.94 15.79 -21.25
CA PRO A 359 -5.41 14.63 -21.95
C PRO A 359 -6.31 14.22 -23.13
N LYS A 360 -5.68 13.71 -24.19
CA LYS A 360 -6.39 12.94 -25.21
C LYS A 360 -6.65 11.53 -24.65
N PRO A 361 -7.80 10.91 -24.97
CA PRO A 361 -8.01 9.50 -24.70
C PRO A 361 -6.93 8.65 -25.38
N GLU A 362 -6.45 7.63 -24.66
CA GLU A 362 -5.67 6.56 -25.26
C GLU A 362 -6.61 5.64 -26.05
N CYS A 363 -6.16 5.16 -27.21
CA CYS A 363 -6.95 4.31 -28.08
C CYS A 363 -6.35 2.90 -28.18
N PRO A 364 -7.18 1.85 -28.38
CA PRO A 364 -6.70 0.49 -28.62
C PRO A 364 -5.68 0.38 -29.76
N GLU A 365 -4.88 -0.68 -29.74
CA GLU A 365 -4.00 -1.03 -30.86
C GLU A 365 -4.81 -1.16 -32.17
N HIS A 366 -4.22 -0.71 -33.28
CA HIS A 366 -4.86 -0.57 -34.59
C HIS A 366 -6.08 0.39 -34.59
N SER A 367 -6.01 1.48 -33.82
CA SER A 367 -6.99 2.57 -33.84
C SER A 367 -6.40 3.93 -33.47
N HIS A 368 -7.07 5.01 -33.86
CA HIS A 368 -6.66 6.39 -33.59
C HIS A 368 -7.82 7.25 -33.07
N TYR A 369 -7.48 8.35 -32.38
CA TYR A 369 -8.45 9.27 -31.78
C TYR A 369 -8.96 10.32 -32.79
N GLU A 370 -10.28 10.48 -32.89
CA GLU A 370 -10.96 11.55 -33.63
C GLU A 370 -11.88 12.39 -32.73
N PHE A 371 -11.86 13.72 -32.90
CA PHE A 371 -12.80 14.66 -32.27
C PHE A 371 -14.24 14.59 -32.81
N CYS A 372 -14.45 13.94 -33.96
CA CYS A 372 -15.71 13.92 -34.70
C CYS A 372 -15.77 12.64 -35.57
N GLY A 373 -15.53 11.50 -34.93
CA GLY A 373 -15.65 10.18 -35.54
C GLY A 373 -17.10 9.70 -35.63
N SER A 374 -17.31 8.54 -36.25
CA SER A 374 -18.65 7.97 -36.43
C SER A 374 -19.24 7.48 -35.11
N ALA A 375 -20.42 7.99 -34.73
CA ALA A 375 -21.23 7.47 -33.63
C ALA A 375 -21.71 6.03 -33.85
N CYS A 376 -21.71 5.56 -35.10
CA CYS A 376 -21.91 4.16 -35.45
C CYS A 376 -20.57 3.60 -35.96
N PRO A 377 -19.71 2.98 -35.12
CA PRO A 377 -18.42 2.44 -35.54
C PRO A 377 -18.59 1.21 -36.45
N ALA A 378 -17.58 0.91 -37.27
CA ALA A 378 -17.53 -0.34 -38.05
C ALA A 378 -17.18 -1.51 -37.10
N THR A 379 -18.14 -2.42 -36.91
CA THR A 379 -17.96 -3.59 -36.04
C THR A 379 -17.81 -4.86 -36.86
N CYS A 380 -17.38 -5.94 -36.20
CA CYS A 380 -17.40 -7.28 -36.79
C CYS A 380 -18.83 -7.81 -37.09
N GLU A 381 -19.89 -7.20 -36.55
CA GLU A 381 -21.28 -7.52 -36.88
C GLU A 381 -21.77 -6.74 -38.11
N ASP A 382 -21.59 -5.42 -38.13
CA ASP A 382 -21.92 -4.57 -39.27
C ASP A 382 -20.72 -3.69 -39.68
N PRO A 383 -19.87 -4.19 -40.58
CA PRO A 383 -18.75 -3.43 -41.15
C PRO A 383 -19.19 -2.16 -41.89
N ASN A 384 -20.47 -2.07 -42.28
CA ASN A 384 -21.05 -0.94 -43.01
C ASN A 384 -21.86 0.00 -42.10
N SER A 385 -21.81 -0.19 -40.78
CA SER A 385 -22.48 0.66 -39.79
C SER A 385 -22.22 2.17 -40.00
N PRO A 386 -20.97 2.65 -40.24
CA PRO A 386 -20.71 4.08 -40.45
C PRO A 386 -21.46 4.68 -41.65
N SER A 387 -21.59 3.95 -42.77
CA SER A 387 -22.23 4.48 -43.99
C SER A 387 -23.76 4.53 -43.92
N LYS A 388 -24.35 3.88 -42.90
CA LYS A 388 -25.77 3.92 -42.58
C LYS A 388 -26.10 4.91 -41.44
N CYS A 389 -25.07 5.43 -40.76
CA CYS A 389 -25.22 6.21 -39.56
C CYS A 389 -25.94 7.54 -39.82
N LYS A 390 -27.01 7.80 -39.06
CA LYS A 390 -27.76 9.08 -39.09
C LYS A 390 -27.50 9.97 -37.87
N ALA A 391 -26.77 9.45 -36.88
CA ALA A 391 -26.38 10.19 -35.70
C ALA A 391 -25.26 11.21 -36.04
N SER A 392 -25.17 12.25 -35.22
CA SER A 392 -24.05 13.20 -35.23
C SER A 392 -22.72 12.50 -35.01
N CYS A 393 -21.62 13.13 -35.44
CA CYS A 393 -20.29 12.66 -35.03
C CYS A 393 -20.05 12.88 -33.53
N VAL A 394 -19.22 12.04 -32.94
CA VAL A 394 -18.85 12.05 -31.51
C VAL A 394 -17.33 11.99 -31.35
N GLU A 395 -16.80 12.31 -30.17
CA GLU A 395 -15.41 11.93 -29.88
C GLU A 395 -15.29 10.39 -29.78
N ALA A 396 -14.29 9.81 -30.46
CA ALA A 396 -14.17 8.37 -30.60
C ALA A 396 -12.72 7.92 -30.84
N CYS A 397 -12.43 6.67 -30.48
CA CYS A 397 -11.35 5.90 -31.09
C CYS A 397 -11.91 5.13 -32.30
N ILE A 398 -11.31 5.33 -33.47
CA ILE A 398 -11.72 4.76 -34.75
C ILE A 398 -10.68 3.73 -35.20
N CYS A 399 -11.12 2.51 -35.51
CA CYS A 399 -10.25 1.45 -36.03
C CYS A 399 -9.58 1.87 -37.35
N ASP A 400 -8.31 1.52 -37.52
CA ASP A 400 -7.55 1.81 -38.73
C ASP A 400 -8.07 1.02 -39.93
N GLU A 401 -7.71 1.44 -41.15
CA GLU A 401 -8.21 0.81 -42.38
C GLU A 401 -7.91 -0.71 -42.41
N GLY A 402 -8.89 -1.50 -42.86
CA GLY A 402 -8.84 -2.97 -42.86
C GLY A 402 -9.19 -3.64 -41.52
N HIS A 403 -9.28 -2.88 -40.43
CA HIS A 403 -9.65 -3.38 -39.10
C HIS A 403 -11.12 -3.10 -38.78
N LEU A 404 -11.69 -3.91 -37.89
CA LEU A 404 -13.07 -3.82 -37.42
C LEU A 404 -13.13 -3.99 -35.91
N ARG A 405 -14.11 -3.36 -35.27
CA ARG A 405 -14.25 -3.44 -33.81
C ARG A 405 -14.77 -4.81 -33.37
N SER A 406 -13.98 -5.48 -32.52
CA SER A 406 -14.33 -6.68 -31.74
C SER A 406 -14.31 -6.30 -30.27
N GLY A 407 -15.49 -6.17 -29.64
CA GLY A 407 -15.59 -5.72 -28.25
C GLY A 407 -14.94 -4.34 -28.04
N ASN A 408 -13.82 -4.32 -27.31
CA ASN A 408 -13.00 -3.14 -27.05
C ASN A 408 -11.69 -3.05 -27.88
N LYS A 409 -11.44 -3.97 -28.82
CA LYS A 409 -10.26 -4.02 -29.70
C LYS A 409 -10.61 -3.75 -31.16
N CYS A 410 -9.61 -3.36 -31.95
CA CYS A 410 -9.69 -3.33 -33.41
C CYS A 410 -8.89 -4.49 -33.99
N VAL A 411 -9.56 -5.39 -34.71
CA VAL A 411 -8.97 -6.64 -35.24
C VAL A 411 -9.06 -6.68 -36.77
N PRO A 412 -8.13 -7.35 -37.48
CA PRO A 412 -8.28 -7.62 -38.89
C PRO A 412 -9.59 -8.36 -39.18
N LYS A 413 -10.25 -8.05 -40.32
CA LYS A 413 -11.55 -8.66 -40.68
C LYS A 413 -11.59 -10.20 -40.67
N SER A 414 -10.45 -10.86 -40.84
CA SER A 414 -10.30 -12.33 -40.77
C SER A 414 -10.25 -12.91 -39.34
N GLN A 415 -10.22 -12.06 -38.32
CA GLN A 415 -10.22 -12.41 -36.89
C GLN A 415 -11.50 -11.97 -36.16
N CYS A 416 -12.49 -11.46 -36.90
CA CYS A 416 -13.81 -11.16 -36.36
C CYS A 416 -14.46 -12.42 -35.77
N GLY A 417 -15.16 -12.26 -34.64
CA GLY A 417 -15.72 -13.37 -33.86
C GLY A 417 -17.02 -13.98 -34.42
N CYS A 418 -17.91 -14.34 -33.51
CA CYS A 418 -19.16 -15.04 -33.80
C CYS A 418 -20.38 -14.27 -33.27
N GLN A 419 -21.55 -14.55 -33.86
CA GLN A 419 -22.85 -14.10 -33.37
C GLN A 419 -23.61 -15.26 -32.72
N TYR A 420 -24.14 -15.05 -31.51
CA TYR A 420 -24.89 -16.06 -30.77
C TYR A 420 -26.14 -15.45 -30.11
N LYS A 421 -27.34 -15.81 -30.60
CA LYS A 421 -28.64 -15.34 -30.07
C LYS A 421 -28.77 -13.80 -29.92
N GLY A 422 -28.03 -13.01 -30.71
CA GLY A 422 -28.01 -11.55 -30.61
C GLY A 422 -26.89 -10.97 -29.73
N HIS A 423 -25.94 -11.80 -29.28
CA HIS A 423 -24.73 -11.37 -28.58
C HIS A 423 -23.48 -11.61 -29.44
N TYR A 424 -22.56 -10.64 -29.45
CA TYR A 424 -21.24 -10.79 -30.05
C TYR A 424 -20.27 -11.55 -29.12
N VAL A 425 -19.49 -12.48 -29.69
CA VAL A 425 -18.53 -13.34 -28.98
C VAL A 425 -17.19 -13.32 -29.72
N GLU A 426 -16.06 -13.05 -29.04
CA GLU A 426 -14.74 -12.98 -29.70
C GLU A 426 -14.26 -14.35 -30.21
N ALA A 427 -13.44 -14.36 -31.27
CA ALA A 427 -12.88 -15.58 -31.86
C ALA A 427 -12.12 -16.43 -30.81
N GLY A 428 -12.33 -17.75 -30.82
CA GLY A 428 -11.74 -18.68 -29.86
C GLY A 428 -12.37 -18.70 -28.46
N THR A 429 -13.41 -17.89 -28.19
CA THR A 429 -14.04 -17.81 -26.86
C THR A 429 -14.96 -18.99 -26.57
N SER A 430 -14.71 -19.69 -25.45
CA SER A 430 -15.58 -20.75 -24.92
C SER A 430 -16.47 -20.24 -23.78
N PHE A 431 -17.79 -20.46 -23.91
CA PHE A 431 -18.82 -19.91 -23.02
C PHE A 431 -19.97 -20.92 -22.77
N TRP A 432 -20.90 -20.61 -21.86
CA TRP A 432 -22.11 -21.41 -21.65
C TRP A 432 -23.28 -20.82 -22.45
N GLY A 433 -23.98 -21.66 -23.22
CA GLY A 433 -25.02 -21.23 -24.17
C GLY A 433 -26.46 -21.31 -23.64
N ASP A 434 -26.63 -21.78 -22.40
CA ASP A 434 -27.90 -21.90 -21.69
C ASP A 434 -27.75 -21.54 -20.20
N ASP A 435 -28.87 -21.24 -19.56
CA ASP A 435 -28.89 -20.78 -18.17
C ASP A 435 -28.57 -21.87 -17.15
N SER A 436 -28.73 -23.13 -17.54
CA SER A 436 -28.55 -24.35 -16.73
C SER A 436 -27.14 -24.96 -16.78
N CYS A 437 -26.22 -24.39 -17.56
CA CYS A 437 -24.89 -24.96 -17.84
C CYS A 437 -24.99 -26.41 -18.36
N THR A 438 -25.94 -26.65 -19.27
CA THR A 438 -26.15 -27.92 -19.96
C THR A 438 -25.56 -27.94 -21.37
N LYS A 439 -25.14 -26.77 -21.88
CA LYS A 439 -24.56 -26.61 -23.23
C LYS A 439 -23.32 -25.70 -23.20
N ARG A 440 -22.14 -26.30 -23.37
CA ARG A 440 -20.89 -25.54 -23.54
C ARG A 440 -20.72 -25.20 -25.03
N CYS A 441 -20.46 -23.93 -25.32
CA CYS A 441 -20.30 -23.39 -26.68
C CYS A 441 -18.87 -22.89 -26.88
N ASN A 442 -18.38 -22.89 -28.12
CA ASN A 442 -17.10 -22.30 -28.49
C ASN A 442 -17.24 -21.54 -29.81
N CYS A 443 -16.78 -20.29 -29.87
CA CYS A 443 -16.59 -19.59 -31.13
C CYS A 443 -15.28 -20.08 -31.79
N SER A 444 -15.30 -20.38 -33.09
CA SER A 444 -14.10 -20.79 -33.82
C SER A 444 -12.95 -19.78 -33.63
N SER A 445 -11.70 -20.25 -33.66
CA SER A 445 -10.51 -19.38 -33.70
C SER A 445 -10.40 -18.57 -35.01
N THR A 446 -11.14 -18.97 -36.05
CA THR A 446 -11.33 -18.21 -37.30
C THR A 446 -12.66 -17.42 -37.31
N GLY A 447 -13.39 -17.40 -36.18
CA GLY A 447 -14.70 -16.78 -36.06
C GLY A 447 -15.79 -17.40 -36.94
N GLY A 448 -16.89 -16.66 -37.10
CA GLY A 448 -18.01 -16.98 -38.00
C GLY A 448 -18.94 -18.12 -37.56
N SER A 449 -18.44 -19.16 -36.90
CA SER A 449 -19.21 -20.33 -36.44
C SER A 449 -19.07 -20.59 -34.94
N VAL A 450 -20.21 -20.82 -34.28
CA VAL A 450 -20.28 -21.31 -32.90
C VAL A 450 -20.54 -22.80 -32.90
N GLU A 451 -19.60 -23.58 -32.38
CA GLU A 451 -19.77 -25.00 -32.09
C GLU A 451 -20.37 -25.18 -30.70
N SER A 452 -20.98 -26.33 -30.42
CA SER A 452 -21.60 -26.60 -29.13
C SER A 452 -21.66 -28.08 -28.78
N GLN A 453 -21.40 -28.38 -27.52
CA GLN A 453 -21.45 -29.72 -26.95
C GLN A 453 -22.33 -29.75 -25.69
N VAL A 454 -22.93 -30.92 -25.41
CA VAL A 454 -23.62 -31.17 -24.14
C VAL A 454 -22.57 -31.24 -23.03
N ALA A 455 -22.88 -30.63 -21.89
CA ALA A 455 -22.05 -30.66 -20.69
C ALA A 455 -22.95 -30.58 -19.45
N SER A 456 -22.35 -30.61 -18.26
CA SER A 456 -23.03 -30.40 -16.99
C SER A 456 -22.03 -29.87 -15.97
N CYS A 457 -22.51 -29.30 -14.86
CA CYS A 457 -21.61 -28.95 -13.76
C CYS A 457 -21.07 -30.21 -13.05
N PRO A 458 -19.78 -30.20 -12.62
CA PRO A 458 -19.23 -31.15 -11.67
C PRO A 458 -20.03 -31.24 -10.36
N LEU A 459 -19.83 -32.32 -9.61
CA LEU A 459 -20.38 -32.46 -8.26
C LEU A 459 -19.85 -31.35 -7.34
N GLY A 460 -20.66 -30.93 -6.36
CA GLY A 460 -20.40 -29.76 -5.50
C GLY A 460 -20.63 -28.40 -6.17
N GLN A 461 -20.64 -28.33 -7.51
CA GLN A 461 -20.87 -27.09 -8.25
C GLN A 461 -22.32 -26.96 -8.74
N GLN A 462 -22.80 -25.71 -8.82
CA GLN A 462 -24.07 -25.33 -9.43
C GLN A 462 -23.82 -24.31 -10.53
N CYS A 463 -24.67 -24.34 -11.58
CA CYS A 463 -24.67 -23.27 -12.57
C CYS A 463 -25.19 -21.98 -11.94
N LYS A 464 -24.33 -20.96 -11.87
CA LYS A 464 -24.70 -19.60 -11.48
C LYS A 464 -23.87 -18.58 -12.26
N VAL A 465 -24.17 -17.30 -12.08
CA VAL A 465 -23.36 -16.20 -12.58
C VAL A 465 -22.63 -15.59 -11.39
N VAL A 466 -21.32 -15.40 -11.51
CA VAL A 466 -20.45 -14.75 -10.51
C VAL A 466 -19.54 -13.79 -11.27
N ASP A 467 -19.40 -12.55 -10.80
CA ASP A 467 -18.63 -11.48 -11.48
C ASP A 467 -18.96 -11.32 -12.96
N GLY A 468 -20.25 -11.47 -13.30
CA GLY A 468 -20.74 -11.42 -14.68
C GLY A 468 -20.47 -12.68 -15.52
N ILE A 469 -19.63 -13.61 -15.06
CA ILE A 469 -19.30 -14.83 -15.79
C ILE A 469 -20.31 -15.92 -15.42
N ARG A 470 -20.98 -16.53 -16.40
CA ARG A 470 -21.73 -17.78 -16.17
C ARG A 470 -20.76 -18.94 -16.10
N GLY A 471 -20.93 -19.79 -15.10
CA GLY A 471 -20.06 -20.92 -14.85
C GLY A 471 -20.66 -21.93 -13.90
N CYS A 472 -19.96 -23.04 -13.77
CA CYS A 472 -20.20 -23.99 -12.70
C CYS A 472 -19.33 -23.57 -11.52
N TYR A 473 -19.98 -23.18 -10.43
CA TYR A 473 -19.33 -22.59 -9.27
C TYR A 473 -19.70 -23.37 -8.01
N PRO A 474 -18.79 -23.49 -7.03
CA PRO A 474 -19.07 -24.08 -5.71
C PRO A 474 -20.40 -23.59 -5.10
N THR A 475 -21.23 -24.52 -4.64
CA THR A 475 -22.50 -24.15 -3.95
C THR A 475 -22.24 -23.54 -2.58
N THR A 476 -21.20 -24.02 -1.88
CA THR A 476 -20.75 -23.52 -0.57
C THR A 476 -19.23 -23.40 -0.52
N VAL A 477 -18.75 -22.63 0.46
CA VAL A 477 -17.36 -22.60 0.93
C VAL A 477 -17.36 -22.90 2.43
N SER A 478 -16.26 -23.41 2.96
CA SER A 478 -16.01 -23.40 4.40
C SER A 478 -14.68 -22.72 4.72
N SER A 479 -14.54 -22.27 5.96
CA SER A 479 -13.40 -21.49 6.45
C SER A 479 -12.85 -22.14 7.70
N CYS A 480 -11.59 -22.56 7.64
CA CYS A 480 -10.81 -22.90 8.82
C CYS A 480 -10.13 -21.64 9.36
N MET A 481 -10.22 -21.39 10.66
CA MET A 481 -9.58 -20.24 11.33
C MET A 481 -8.62 -20.72 12.40
N VAL A 482 -7.51 -20.01 12.57
CA VAL A 482 -6.65 -20.09 13.75
C VAL A 482 -6.45 -18.69 14.33
N SER A 483 -6.62 -18.54 15.63
CA SER A 483 -6.62 -17.25 16.33
C SER A 483 -6.23 -17.37 17.80
N GLY A 484 -5.79 -16.28 18.43
CA GLY A 484 -5.44 -16.27 19.86
C GLY A 484 -4.23 -17.16 20.18
N ASP A 485 -4.30 -17.93 21.27
CA ASP A 485 -3.23 -18.80 21.77
C ASP A 485 -3.40 -20.29 21.40
N PRO A 486 -2.86 -20.69 20.25
CA PRO A 486 -3.64 -20.74 19.03
C PRO A 486 -4.82 -21.73 19.14
N HIS A 487 -6.02 -21.17 19.07
CA HIS A 487 -7.30 -21.86 18.93
C HIS A 487 -7.56 -22.18 17.47
N TYR A 488 -7.88 -23.43 17.16
CA TYR A 488 -8.19 -23.91 15.80
C TYR A 488 -9.68 -24.22 15.69
N HIS A 489 -10.32 -23.57 14.71
CA HIS A 489 -11.67 -23.88 14.23
C HIS A 489 -11.54 -24.49 12.84
N THR A 490 -11.84 -25.79 12.73
CA THR A 490 -11.67 -26.60 11.51
C THR A 490 -12.76 -26.35 10.45
N PHE A 491 -12.60 -26.91 9.25
CA PHE A 491 -13.57 -26.75 8.16
C PHE A 491 -14.98 -27.25 8.47
N ASP A 492 -15.14 -28.23 9.38
CA ASP A 492 -16.45 -28.79 9.75
C ASP A 492 -16.86 -28.47 11.20
N GLY A 493 -16.11 -27.58 11.88
CA GLY A 493 -16.51 -26.95 13.14
C GLY A 493 -15.98 -27.61 14.43
N GLN A 494 -15.04 -28.55 14.34
CA GLN A 494 -14.28 -29.01 15.51
C GLN A 494 -13.37 -27.88 16.02
N LEU A 495 -13.46 -27.61 17.33
CA LEU A 495 -12.63 -26.68 18.08
C LEU A 495 -11.57 -27.42 18.90
N TYR A 496 -10.32 -26.96 18.88
CA TYR A 496 -9.26 -27.40 19.81
C TYR A 496 -8.14 -26.36 19.93
N ASN A 497 -7.35 -26.43 21.01
CA ASN A 497 -6.20 -25.53 21.25
C ASN A 497 -4.90 -26.32 21.02
N PHE A 498 -3.87 -25.74 20.39
CA PHE A 498 -2.61 -26.47 20.15
C PHE A 498 -1.34 -25.60 20.25
N GLN A 499 -0.62 -25.76 21.37
CA GLN A 499 0.55 -24.97 21.78
C GLN A 499 1.88 -25.33 21.08
N GLY A 500 1.81 -25.77 19.82
CA GLY A 500 3.00 -26.07 19.03
C GLY A 500 3.71 -24.81 18.52
N THR A 501 5.06 -24.83 18.41
CA THR A 501 5.86 -23.71 17.87
C THR A 501 6.80 -24.10 16.72
N CYS A 502 6.67 -25.32 16.19
CA CYS A 502 7.36 -25.73 14.96
C CYS A 502 6.60 -25.20 13.72
N VAL A 503 6.99 -25.63 12.51
CA VAL A 503 6.20 -25.38 11.29
C VAL A 503 5.24 -26.54 11.07
N TYR A 504 3.95 -26.27 10.87
CA TYR A 504 2.88 -27.26 10.74
C TYR A 504 2.10 -27.11 9.43
N GLN A 505 1.52 -28.20 8.94
CA GLN A 505 0.56 -28.15 7.84
C GLN A 505 -0.80 -27.66 8.36
N MET A 506 -1.17 -26.41 8.04
CA MET A 506 -2.49 -25.89 8.38
C MET A 506 -3.57 -26.54 7.51
N ALA A 507 -3.44 -26.45 6.19
CA ALA A 507 -4.32 -27.09 5.22
C ALA A 507 -3.54 -27.48 3.96
N SER A 508 -3.88 -28.58 3.31
CA SER A 508 -3.34 -28.99 2.00
C SER A 508 -4.33 -29.86 1.25
N VAL A 509 -4.21 -29.92 -0.08
CA VAL A 509 -4.84 -30.98 -0.87
C VAL A 509 -4.06 -32.28 -0.64
N CYS A 510 -4.71 -33.31 -0.10
CA CYS A 510 -4.15 -34.67 0.05
C CYS A 510 -4.76 -35.69 -0.94
N SER A 511 -5.80 -35.33 -1.68
CA SER A 511 -6.38 -36.20 -2.72
C SER A 511 -5.42 -36.42 -3.89
N ASN A 512 -5.59 -37.56 -4.57
CA ASN A 512 -4.98 -37.85 -5.88
C ASN A 512 -5.86 -37.38 -7.06
N ASP A 513 -6.92 -36.60 -6.81
CA ASP A 513 -7.81 -36.09 -7.85
C ASP A 513 -7.14 -34.99 -8.66
N THR A 514 -6.70 -35.35 -9.88
CA THR A 514 -6.02 -34.44 -10.82
C THR A 514 -6.93 -33.38 -11.45
N SER A 515 -8.21 -33.30 -11.08
CA SER A 515 -9.10 -32.20 -11.46
C SER A 515 -9.05 -31.00 -10.51
N LEU A 516 -8.39 -31.16 -9.34
CA LEU A 516 -8.20 -30.10 -8.35
C LEU A 516 -6.83 -29.43 -8.51
N GLU A 517 -6.78 -28.12 -8.27
CA GLU A 517 -5.52 -27.35 -8.28
C GLU A 517 -4.83 -27.51 -6.93
N HIS A 518 -3.62 -28.09 -6.92
CA HIS A 518 -2.91 -28.35 -5.66
C HIS A 518 -2.40 -27.06 -5.02
N PHE A 519 -2.71 -26.88 -3.74
CA PHE A 519 -2.14 -25.87 -2.87
C PHE A 519 -1.83 -26.46 -1.48
N SER A 520 -0.91 -25.81 -0.76
CA SER A 520 -0.64 -26.11 0.64
C SER A 520 -0.40 -24.83 1.44
N VAL A 521 -1.07 -24.72 2.59
CA VAL A 521 -0.89 -23.66 3.59
C VAL A 521 -0.18 -24.26 4.81
N ALA A 522 0.99 -23.73 5.14
CA ALA A 522 1.74 -24.03 6.34
C ALA A 522 1.72 -22.83 7.29
N ILE A 523 1.79 -23.11 8.59
CA ILE A 523 1.79 -22.11 9.65
C ILE A 523 2.95 -22.34 10.60
N GLN A 524 3.53 -21.26 11.10
CA GLN A 524 4.50 -21.29 12.19
C GLN A 524 3.99 -20.36 13.30
N ASN A 525 3.96 -20.88 14.52
CA ASN A 525 3.62 -20.10 15.72
C ASN A 525 4.92 -19.79 16.49
N ASP A 526 5.06 -18.56 16.98
CA ASP A 526 6.22 -18.17 17.78
C ASP A 526 6.00 -18.49 19.26
N GLY A 527 7.01 -19.06 19.90
CA GLY A 527 7.03 -19.32 21.34
C GLY A 527 7.60 -18.15 22.11
N ARG A 528 7.02 -16.95 21.93
CA ARG A 528 7.53 -15.70 22.53
C ARG A 528 7.67 -15.75 24.05
N ASP A 529 6.84 -16.58 24.71
CA ASP A 529 7.07 -17.00 26.09
C ASP A 529 7.02 -18.54 26.19
N LYS A 530 8.19 -19.15 26.40
CA LYS A 530 8.40 -20.61 26.57
C LYS A 530 7.68 -21.20 27.80
N LYS A 531 6.89 -20.41 28.55
CA LYS A 531 6.08 -20.82 29.71
C LYS A 531 4.59 -20.52 29.59
N VAL A 532 4.17 -19.62 28.68
CA VAL A 532 2.81 -19.07 28.71
C VAL A 532 2.00 -19.37 27.43
N GLY A 533 2.58 -19.44 26.23
CA GLY A 533 1.77 -19.76 25.04
C GLY A 533 2.46 -19.59 23.68
N SER A 534 1.73 -19.81 22.59
CA SER A 534 2.19 -19.59 21.22
C SER A 534 1.19 -18.86 20.32
N ILE A 535 1.70 -17.98 19.46
CA ILE A 535 0.91 -17.11 18.60
C ILE A 535 1.39 -17.19 17.15
N THR A 536 0.48 -17.14 16.18
CA THR A 536 0.81 -17.13 14.74
C THR A 536 1.92 -16.12 14.42
N LYS A 537 3.04 -16.60 13.87
CA LYS A 537 4.20 -15.78 13.45
C LYS A 537 4.15 -15.48 11.95
N LEU A 538 3.90 -16.52 11.16
CA LEU A 538 3.83 -16.43 9.70
C LEU A 538 2.96 -17.53 9.11
N VAL A 539 2.44 -17.23 7.92
CA VAL A 539 1.69 -18.16 7.07
C VAL A 539 2.42 -18.28 5.74
N GLU A 540 2.76 -19.50 5.34
CA GLU A 540 3.37 -19.83 4.05
C GLU A 540 2.33 -20.52 3.16
N VAL A 541 2.10 -19.99 1.95
CA VAL A 541 1.22 -20.56 0.94
C VAL A 541 2.06 -20.97 -0.27
N LYS A 542 1.92 -22.23 -0.69
CA LYS A 542 2.52 -22.77 -1.93
C LYS A 542 1.41 -23.11 -2.92
N VAL A 543 1.44 -22.45 -4.07
CA VAL A 543 0.45 -22.58 -5.15
C VAL A 543 1.06 -22.06 -6.46
N TYR A 544 0.77 -22.71 -7.59
CA TYR A 544 1.32 -22.37 -8.93
C TYR A 544 2.84 -22.21 -9.02
N GLY A 545 3.59 -22.91 -8.17
CA GLY A 545 5.06 -22.80 -8.10
C GLY A 545 5.57 -21.54 -7.39
N TYR A 546 4.68 -20.65 -6.92
CA TYR A 546 5.03 -19.57 -6.01
C TYR A 546 5.08 -20.10 -4.57
N THR A 547 6.03 -19.56 -3.79
CA THR A 547 5.99 -19.59 -2.33
C THR A 547 5.72 -18.18 -1.83
N ILE A 548 4.60 -17.97 -1.16
CA ILE A 548 4.16 -16.68 -0.64
C ILE A 548 4.17 -16.76 0.89
N VAL A 549 4.86 -15.85 1.56
CA VAL A 549 4.90 -15.77 3.03
C VAL A 549 4.34 -14.43 3.50
N ILE A 550 3.40 -14.48 4.43
CA ILE A 550 2.93 -13.33 5.19
C ILE A 550 3.51 -13.48 6.60
N SER A 551 4.41 -12.59 7.03
CA SER A 551 5.12 -12.68 8.33
C SER A 551 4.88 -11.45 9.20
N LYS A 552 4.65 -11.68 10.49
CA LYS A 552 4.54 -10.67 11.55
C LYS A 552 5.75 -9.73 11.64
N GLU A 553 6.91 -10.18 11.18
CA GLU A 553 8.15 -9.40 11.13
C GLU A 553 8.11 -8.29 10.05
N HIS A 554 7.17 -8.37 9.10
CA HIS A 554 7.06 -7.46 7.95
C HIS A 554 5.58 -7.02 7.73
N PRO A 555 4.96 -6.31 8.70
CA PRO A 555 3.55 -5.90 8.61
C PRO A 555 3.29 -4.99 7.41
N GLY A 556 2.18 -5.22 6.71
CA GLY A 556 1.82 -4.48 5.49
C GLY A 556 2.49 -4.98 4.20
N PHE A 557 3.50 -5.87 4.30
CA PHE A 557 4.18 -6.48 3.16
C PHE A 557 3.87 -7.98 3.05
N VAL A 558 4.18 -8.54 1.88
CA VAL A 558 4.20 -10.00 1.64
C VAL A 558 5.51 -10.38 0.95
N MET A 559 6.00 -11.59 1.19
CA MET A 559 7.22 -12.11 0.57
C MET A 559 6.87 -13.13 -0.50
N VAL A 560 7.26 -12.89 -1.76
CA VAL A 560 6.98 -13.76 -2.92
C VAL A 560 8.29 -14.33 -3.44
N ASN A 561 8.44 -15.66 -3.40
CA ASN A 561 9.65 -16.39 -3.80
C ASN A 561 10.93 -15.87 -3.09
N GLY A 562 10.79 -15.45 -1.84
CA GLY A 562 11.86 -14.87 -1.01
C GLY A 562 12.00 -13.35 -1.10
N GLU A 563 11.29 -12.65 -2.00
CA GLU A 563 11.36 -11.20 -2.17
C GLU A 563 10.20 -10.46 -1.50
N LEU A 564 10.48 -9.48 -0.65
CA LEU A 564 9.47 -8.56 -0.09
C LEU A 564 8.91 -7.65 -1.19
N VAL A 565 7.58 -7.58 -1.26
CA VAL A 565 6.85 -6.73 -2.20
C VAL A 565 5.72 -5.96 -1.48
N ASN A 566 5.44 -4.75 -1.96
CA ASN A 566 4.29 -3.98 -1.50
C ASN A 566 2.98 -4.62 -1.99
N LEU A 567 1.90 -4.43 -1.25
CA LEU A 567 0.54 -4.70 -1.74
C LEU A 567 0.01 -3.52 -2.59
N PRO A 568 -0.85 -3.76 -3.60
CA PRO A 568 -1.28 -5.05 -4.10
C PRO A 568 -0.26 -5.72 -5.04
N VAL A 569 -0.45 -7.02 -5.28
CA VAL A 569 0.33 -7.83 -6.23
C VAL A 569 -0.62 -8.64 -7.12
N LYS A 570 -0.40 -8.65 -8.43
CA LYS A 570 -1.19 -9.41 -9.41
C LYS A 570 -0.29 -10.34 -10.24
N LEU A 571 -0.30 -11.63 -9.91
CA LEU A 571 0.57 -12.65 -10.48
C LEU A 571 -0.25 -13.66 -11.30
N ASN A 572 -0.61 -13.28 -12.53
CA ASN A 572 -1.39 -14.10 -13.47
C ASN A 572 -2.73 -14.59 -12.88
N LYS A 573 -2.76 -15.80 -12.29
CA LYS A 573 -3.90 -16.44 -11.62
C LYS A 573 -4.12 -16.01 -10.15
N LEU A 574 -3.18 -15.27 -9.56
CA LEU A 574 -3.18 -14.90 -8.15
C LEU A 574 -3.36 -13.39 -7.95
N HIS A 575 -4.17 -13.02 -6.96
CA HIS A 575 -4.33 -11.65 -6.51
C HIS A 575 -4.01 -11.56 -5.02
N ILE A 576 -3.07 -10.68 -4.64
CA ILE A 576 -2.67 -10.46 -3.25
C ILE A 576 -2.92 -9.01 -2.89
N TYR A 577 -3.74 -8.74 -1.87
CA TYR A 577 -4.18 -7.39 -1.51
C TYR A 577 -4.43 -7.24 -0.01
N LYS A 578 -4.60 -6.00 0.46
CA LYS A 578 -4.99 -5.70 1.85
C LYS A 578 -6.50 -5.53 1.93
N SER A 579 -7.14 -6.14 2.92
CA SER A 579 -8.58 -6.01 3.21
C SER A 579 -8.77 -5.85 4.72
N GLY A 580 -9.13 -4.64 5.16
CA GLY A 580 -9.12 -4.28 6.58
C GLY A 580 -7.74 -4.49 7.22
N TRP A 581 -7.68 -5.23 8.33
CA TRP A 581 -6.43 -5.67 8.97
C TRP A 581 -5.63 -6.72 8.19
N PHE A 582 -6.22 -7.42 7.23
CA PHE A 582 -5.66 -8.65 6.66
C PHE A 582 -4.89 -8.43 5.36
N ALA A 583 -3.79 -9.15 5.17
CA ALA A 583 -3.38 -9.56 3.83
C ALA A 583 -4.26 -10.71 3.37
N VAL A 584 -4.67 -10.69 2.10
CA VAL A 584 -5.51 -11.70 1.46
C VAL A 584 -4.84 -12.19 0.18
N ILE A 585 -4.62 -13.50 0.07
CA ILE A 585 -4.17 -14.21 -1.13
C ILE A 585 -5.40 -14.91 -1.71
N LYS A 586 -5.81 -14.53 -2.92
CA LYS A 586 -6.99 -15.10 -3.60
C LYS A 586 -6.59 -15.77 -4.92
N THR A 587 -7.09 -16.98 -5.14
CA THR A 587 -6.85 -17.77 -6.37
C THR A 587 -8.02 -17.67 -7.35
N ASP A 588 -7.75 -17.92 -8.64
CA ASP A 588 -8.77 -18.03 -9.70
C ASP A 588 -9.72 -19.24 -9.50
N PHE A 589 -9.29 -20.25 -8.74
CA PHE A 589 -10.12 -21.40 -8.34
C PHE A 589 -10.88 -21.21 -7.02
N GLY A 590 -10.86 -20.00 -6.44
CA GLY A 590 -11.73 -19.62 -5.32
C GLY A 590 -11.25 -20.06 -3.93
N VAL A 591 -9.99 -20.47 -3.78
CA VAL A 591 -9.35 -20.58 -2.46
C VAL A 591 -8.84 -19.21 -2.04
N GLU A 592 -9.06 -18.87 -0.78
CA GLU A 592 -8.64 -17.60 -0.18
C GLU A 592 -7.89 -17.87 1.13
N VAL A 593 -6.72 -17.27 1.30
CA VAL A 593 -5.91 -17.38 2.52
C VAL A 593 -5.65 -15.97 3.05
N SER A 594 -5.92 -15.74 4.33
CA SER A 594 -5.71 -14.44 4.96
C SER A 594 -4.93 -14.53 6.27
N TYR A 595 -4.21 -13.45 6.60
CA TYR A 595 -3.51 -13.27 7.89
C TYR A 595 -3.48 -11.78 8.27
N ASP A 596 -3.74 -11.48 9.54
CA ASP A 596 -3.77 -10.13 10.15
C ASP A 596 -2.37 -9.56 10.51
N TRP A 597 -1.29 -10.25 10.13
CA TRP A 597 0.08 -10.02 10.62
C TRP A 597 0.25 -10.09 12.16
N ASN A 598 -0.74 -10.58 12.91
CA ASN A 598 -0.73 -10.56 14.37
C ASN A 598 -1.09 -11.92 15.01
N SER A 599 -2.30 -12.43 14.81
CA SER A 599 -2.82 -13.62 15.51
C SER A 599 -3.78 -14.46 14.67
N ILE A 600 -4.61 -13.85 13.83
CA ILE A 600 -5.72 -14.48 13.11
C ILE A 600 -5.29 -14.83 11.68
N ALA A 601 -5.21 -16.12 11.38
CA ALA A 601 -5.10 -16.63 10.01
C ALA A 601 -6.34 -17.44 9.64
N THR A 602 -6.76 -17.37 8.37
CA THR A 602 -7.93 -18.10 7.86
C THR A 602 -7.63 -18.70 6.50
N VAL A 603 -8.11 -19.93 6.28
CA VAL A 603 -8.10 -20.61 4.99
C VAL A 603 -9.54 -20.89 4.60
N THR A 604 -10.03 -20.26 3.54
CA THR A 604 -11.37 -20.50 2.98
C THR A 604 -11.26 -21.32 1.70
N VAL A 605 -11.98 -22.44 1.67
CA VAL A 605 -11.90 -23.45 0.61
C VAL A 605 -13.31 -23.74 0.07
N PRO A 606 -13.50 -23.85 -1.26
CA PRO A 606 -14.77 -24.25 -1.83
C PRO A 606 -15.07 -25.74 -1.66
N ASN A 607 -16.36 -26.09 -1.57
CA ASN A 607 -16.83 -27.46 -1.36
C ASN A 607 -16.46 -28.48 -2.45
N THR A 608 -15.88 -28.04 -3.57
CA THR A 608 -15.25 -28.91 -4.57
C THR A 608 -14.04 -29.67 -4.03
N TYR A 609 -13.43 -29.18 -2.94
CA TYR A 609 -12.34 -29.84 -2.22
C TYR A 609 -12.82 -30.67 -1.02
N ALA A 610 -14.13 -30.85 -0.82
CA ALA A 610 -14.65 -31.67 0.27
C ALA A 610 -14.15 -33.12 0.17
N ASN A 611 -13.69 -33.71 1.28
CA ASN A 611 -12.97 -34.99 1.36
C ASN A 611 -11.59 -35.03 0.66
N ALA A 612 -11.11 -33.90 0.10
CA ALA A 612 -9.80 -33.81 -0.55
C ALA A 612 -8.74 -33.06 0.28
N MET A 613 -9.16 -32.45 1.39
CA MET A 613 -8.32 -31.66 2.28
C MET A 613 -7.66 -32.50 3.38
N CYS A 614 -6.61 -31.95 3.98
CA CYS A 614 -5.92 -32.50 5.14
C CYS A 614 -5.10 -31.42 5.87
N GLY A 615 -4.73 -31.68 7.12
CA GLY A 615 -3.93 -30.77 7.96
C GLY A 615 -4.59 -30.51 9.30
N LEU A 616 -4.09 -29.51 10.02
CA LEU A 616 -4.70 -29.02 11.27
C LEU A 616 -6.14 -28.53 11.08
N CYS A 617 -6.49 -28.06 9.88
CA CYS A 617 -7.85 -27.63 9.53
C CYS A 617 -8.87 -28.76 9.33
N GLY A 618 -8.46 -30.03 9.47
CA GLY A 618 -9.32 -31.17 9.23
C GLY A 618 -9.32 -31.67 7.78
N ASN A 619 -10.31 -32.52 7.44
CA ASN A 619 -10.38 -33.19 6.13
C ASN A 619 -11.53 -32.68 5.22
N TYR A 620 -12.43 -31.85 5.77
CA TYR A 620 -13.56 -31.21 5.09
C TYR A 620 -14.58 -32.23 4.52
N ASN A 621 -15.08 -33.16 5.32
CA ASN A 621 -16.08 -34.17 4.96
C ASN A 621 -17.49 -33.94 5.56
N HIS A 622 -17.66 -32.87 6.35
CA HIS A 622 -18.85 -32.52 7.14
C HIS A 622 -19.08 -33.34 8.43
N ASN A 623 -18.01 -33.89 9.02
CA ASN A 623 -18.02 -34.58 10.31
C ASN A 623 -16.89 -34.11 11.25
N PRO A 624 -17.11 -33.10 12.12
CA PRO A 624 -16.07 -32.58 13.03
C PRO A 624 -15.45 -33.64 13.95
N ASN A 625 -16.16 -34.74 14.22
CA ASN A 625 -15.67 -35.82 15.08
C ASN A 625 -14.45 -36.57 14.50
N ASP A 626 -14.20 -36.49 13.19
CA ASP A 626 -13.02 -37.09 12.55
C ASP A 626 -11.94 -36.10 12.04
N ASP A 627 -12.12 -34.78 12.24
CA ASP A 627 -11.14 -33.77 11.80
C ASP A 627 -9.75 -33.90 12.45
N MET A 628 -9.65 -34.47 13.67
CA MET A 628 -8.36 -34.74 14.35
C MET A 628 -7.63 -36.00 13.82
N GLN A 629 -7.73 -36.26 12.50
CA GLN A 629 -7.08 -37.38 11.82
C GLN A 629 -5.60 -37.09 11.52
N MET A 630 -4.72 -37.92 12.05
CA MET A 630 -3.28 -37.84 11.83
C MET A 630 -2.88 -38.22 10.39
N LYS A 631 -1.65 -37.84 9.99
CA LYS A 631 -1.05 -38.19 8.69
C LYS A 631 -1.05 -39.69 8.33
N ASP A 632 -1.19 -40.59 9.29
CA ASP A 632 -1.25 -42.04 9.06
C ASP A 632 -2.69 -42.61 8.96
N GLY A 633 -3.69 -41.72 8.95
CA GLY A 633 -5.12 -42.05 8.84
C GLY A 633 -5.80 -42.40 10.17
N LYS A 634 -5.09 -42.45 11.30
CA LYS A 634 -5.71 -42.70 12.62
C LYS A 634 -6.21 -41.41 13.27
N GLN A 635 -7.25 -41.53 14.09
CA GLN A 635 -7.68 -40.44 14.97
C GLN A 635 -6.69 -40.27 16.13
N ALA A 636 -6.31 -39.03 16.42
CA ALA A 636 -5.55 -38.69 17.62
C ALA A 636 -6.44 -38.72 18.87
N ALA A 637 -5.83 -38.99 20.03
CA ALA A 637 -6.48 -38.90 21.33
C ALA A 637 -6.38 -37.50 21.96
N THR A 638 -5.41 -36.67 21.55
CA THR A 638 -5.24 -35.27 22.03
C THR A 638 -4.77 -34.32 20.92
N ALA A 639 -4.90 -33.01 21.16
CA ALA A 639 -4.45 -31.98 20.23
C ALA A 639 -2.92 -31.95 20.06
N GLU A 640 -2.15 -32.31 21.10
CA GLU A 640 -0.70 -32.40 21.02
C GLU A 640 -0.25 -33.59 20.16
N GLU A 641 -0.95 -34.73 20.22
CA GLU A 641 -0.69 -35.88 19.35
C GLU A 641 -1.03 -35.53 17.88
N PHE A 642 -2.22 -34.98 17.65
CA PHE A 642 -2.67 -34.52 16.34
C PHE A 642 -1.68 -33.54 15.71
N GLY A 643 -1.32 -32.48 16.43
CA GLY A 643 -0.42 -31.43 15.97
C GLY A 643 1.02 -31.91 15.76
N GLN A 644 1.50 -32.84 16.58
CA GLN A 644 2.80 -33.48 16.35
C GLN A 644 2.83 -34.29 15.04
N SER A 645 1.72 -34.94 14.66
CA SER A 645 1.64 -35.64 13.37
C SER A 645 1.77 -34.67 12.19
N TRP A 646 1.23 -33.44 12.30
CA TRP A 646 1.19 -32.45 11.23
C TRP A 646 2.44 -31.55 11.09
N ILE A 647 3.50 -31.77 11.89
CA ILE A 647 4.81 -31.09 11.73
C ILE A 647 5.35 -31.25 10.30
N LEU A 648 5.79 -30.14 9.71
CA LEU A 648 6.53 -30.08 8.44
C LEU A 648 8.03 -29.84 8.67
N THR A 649 8.39 -28.95 9.59
CA THR A 649 9.80 -28.61 9.87
C THR A 649 9.98 -28.28 11.36
N LYS A 650 11.02 -28.83 11.96
CA LYS A 650 11.45 -28.51 13.33
C LYS A 650 12.54 -27.45 13.27
N ILE A 651 12.20 -26.23 13.68
CA ILE A 651 13.13 -25.11 13.80
C ILE A 651 13.88 -25.18 15.15
N PRO A 652 15.06 -24.56 15.29
CA PRO A 652 15.75 -24.46 16.57
C PRO A 652 14.83 -23.89 17.67
N GLY A 653 14.84 -24.52 18.83
CA GLY A 653 14.03 -24.08 19.99
C GLY A 653 12.53 -24.41 19.95
N CYS A 654 11.98 -25.03 18.89
CA CYS A 654 10.55 -25.31 18.87
C CYS A 654 10.08 -26.40 19.85
N VAL A 655 8.86 -26.25 20.34
CA VAL A 655 8.19 -27.16 21.27
C VAL A 655 6.96 -27.81 20.64
N ASN A 656 6.64 -29.02 21.10
CA ASN A 656 5.59 -29.88 20.56
C ASN A 656 4.19 -29.62 21.19
N GLY A 657 4.04 -28.59 22.04
CA GLY A 657 2.89 -28.41 22.92
C GLY A 657 3.26 -28.41 24.41
N CYS A 658 2.23 -28.37 25.27
CA CYS A 658 2.37 -28.40 26.73
C CYS A 658 3.02 -29.69 27.24
N LYS A 659 3.80 -29.60 28.34
CA LYS A 659 4.36 -30.77 29.05
C LYS A 659 3.46 -31.17 30.21
N GLY A 660 2.36 -31.85 29.89
CA GLY A 660 1.24 -32.10 30.80
C GLY A 660 0.03 -31.24 30.42
N PRO A 661 -1.04 -31.20 31.23
CA PRO A 661 -2.17 -30.32 30.97
C PRO A 661 -1.71 -28.86 30.92
N CYS A 662 -2.15 -28.13 29.89
CA CYS A 662 -1.92 -26.69 29.81
C CYS A 662 -2.59 -25.97 31.00
N PRO A 663 -2.12 -24.76 31.40
CA PRO A 663 -2.75 -24.01 32.47
C PRO A 663 -4.21 -23.67 32.13
N ASP A 664 -5.08 -23.71 33.13
CA ASP A 664 -6.51 -23.43 32.98
C ASP A 664 -7.01 -22.49 34.11
N CYS A 665 -8.11 -21.80 33.86
CA CYS A 665 -8.73 -20.88 34.81
C CYS A 665 -9.12 -21.56 36.14
N SER A 666 -8.78 -20.95 37.27
CA SER A 666 -9.53 -21.22 38.51
C SER A 666 -10.98 -20.74 38.38
N ILE A 667 -11.89 -21.30 39.18
CA ILE A 667 -13.33 -20.97 39.14
C ILE A 667 -13.56 -19.46 39.31
N ALA A 668 -12.89 -18.83 40.29
CA ALA A 668 -13.01 -17.39 40.54
C ALA A 668 -12.48 -16.52 39.37
N GLN A 669 -11.48 -17.00 38.61
CA GLN A 669 -11.05 -16.35 37.38
C GLN A 669 -12.10 -16.48 36.28
N ARG A 670 -12.72 -17.67 36.09
CA ARG A 670 -13.83 -17.81 35.13
C ARG A 670 -14.98 -16.87 35.45
N ASP A 671 -15.41 -16.81 36.71
CA ASP A 671 -16.51 -15.92 37.14
C ASP A 671 -16.20 -14.44 36.86
N GLN A 672 -14.95 -14.01 37.07
CA GLN A 672 -14.50 -12.65 36.74
C GLN A 672 -14.48 -12.38 35.23
N TYR A 673 -13.88 -13.30 34.46
CA TYR A 673 -13.63 -13.12 33.03
C TYR A 673 -14.86 -13.43 32.14
N MET A 674 -15.89 -14.09 32.69
CA MET A 674 -17.21 -14.23 32.07
C MET A 674 -18.03 -12.93 32.05
N THR A 675 -17.60 -11.87 32.74
CA THR A 675 -18.31 -10.58 32.71
C THR A 675 -18.09 -9.81 31.40
N ASN A 676 -19.00 -8.90 31.06
CA ASN A 676 -18.92 -8.07 29.83
C ASN A 676 -17.74 -7.06 29.84
N LYS A 677 -16.94 -7.01 30.92
CA LYS A 677 -15.64 -6.31 30.96
C LYS A 677 -14.53 -7.13 30.27
N TYR A 678 -14.75 -8.43 30.11
CA TYR A 678 -13.84 -9.42 29.57
C TYR A 678 -14.55 -10.18 28.42
N CYS A 679 -14.78 -11.49 28.55
CA CYS A 679 -15.24 -12.35 27.45
C CYS A 679 -16.76 -12.35 27.27
N GLY A 680 -17.55 -12.04 28.31
CA GLY A 680 -19.01 -12.01 28.23
C GLY A 680 -19.58 -11.04 27.20
N LEU A 681 -18.78 -10.06 26.75
CA LEU A 681 -19.13 -9.10 25.71
C LEU A 681 -19.41 -9.78 24.35
N ILE A 682 -18.75 -10.90 24.06
CA ILE A 682 -18.94 -11.69 22.83
C ILE A 682 -20.38 -12.22 22.75
N SER A 683 -20.92 -12.70 23.88
CA SER A 683 -22.24 -13.34 23.99
C SER A 683 -23.35 -12.42 24.52
N ASP A 684 -23.10 -11.13 24.73
CA ASP A 684 -24.10 -10.19 25.24
C ASP A 684 -25.24 -9.97 24.22
N PRO A 685 -26.49 -10.38 24.48
CA PRO A 685 -27.60 -10.27 23.52
C PRO A 685 -28.04 -8.83 23.26
N THR A 686 -27.59 -7.86 24.07
CA THR A 686 -27.75 -6.42 23.83
C THR A 686 -26.45 -5.75 23.36
N GLY A 687 -25.36 -6.50 23.28
CA GLY A 687 -24.01 -6.03 23.01
C GLY A 687 -23.72 -5.76 21.52
N PRO A 688 -22.43 -5.57 21.19
CA PRO A 688 -21.99 -5.16 19.86
C PRO A 688 -22.07 -6.28 18.79
N PHE A 689 -22.27 -7.54 19.18
CA PHE A 689 -22.32 -8.70 18.28
C PHE A 689 -23.71 -9.35 18.15
N ARG A 690 -24.77 -8.77 18.73
CA ARG A 690 -26.11 -9.38 18.81
C ARG A 690 -26.68 -9.88 17.47
N ASP A 691 -26.43 -9.18 16.36
CA ASP A 691 -26.92 -9.58 15.03
C ASP A 691 -26.09 -10.73 14.42
N CYS A 692 -24.90 -10.99 14.97
CA CYS A 692 -24.00 -12.08 14.58
C CYS A 692 -24.31 -13.42 15.26
N HIS A 693 -24.91 -13.42 16.47
CA HIS A 693 -25.22 -14.65 17.22
C HIS A 693 -26.10 -15.65 16.46
N SER A 694 -26.87 -15.17 15.47
CA SER A 694 -27.69 -16.00 14.57
C SER A 694 -26.93 -16.62 13.39
N LYS A 695 -25.68 -16.22 13.18
CA LYS A 695 -24.82 -16.56 12.02
C LYS A 695 -23.49 -17.21 12.41
N VAL A 696 -22.94 -16.88 13.58
CA VAL A 696 -21.71 -17.43 14.14
C VAL A 696 -21.94 -17.72 15.62
N GLU A 697 -21.71 -18.96 16.03
CA GLU A 697 -21.89 -19.42 17.41
C GLU A 697 -20.90 -18.67 18.35
N PRO A 698 -21.37 -18.01 19.43
CA PRO A 698 -20.50 -17.21 20.30
C PRO A 698 -19.74 -18.01 21.38
N MET A 699 -20.23 -19.17 21.83
CA MET A 699 -19.65 -19.90 22.96
C MET A 699 -18.25 -20.45 22.68
N GLY A 700 -17.92 -20.82 21.43
CA GLY A 700 -16.54 -21.14 21.02
C GLY A 700 -15.59 -19.98 21.31
N PHE A 701 -15.88 -18.81 20.74
CA PHE A 701 -15.07 -17.59 20.93
C PHE A 701 -15.05 -17.09 22.38
N VAL A 702 -16.10 -17.33 23.18
CA VAL A 702 -16.08 -17.08 24.64
C VAL A 702 -15.11 -18.04 25.35
N GLN A 703 -15.07 -19.32 24.99
CA GLN A 703 -14.14 -20.29 25.58
C GLN A 703 -12.69 -19.98 25.22
N ASP A 704 -12.43 -19.62 23.96
CA ASP A 704 -11.14 -19.16 23.48
C ASP A 704 -10.67 -17.93 24.29
N CYS A 705 -11.53 -16.91 24.38
CA CYS A 705 -11.23 -15.69 25.14
C CYS A 705 -10.96 -15.98 26.62
N LEU A 706 -11.70 -16.90 27.25
CA LEU A 706 -11.47 -17.28 28.64
C LEU A 706 -10.11 -17.95 28.83
N TYR A 707 -9.74 -18.87 27.93
CA TYR A 707 -8.43 -19.53 27.95
C TYR A 707 -7.32 -18.49 27.79
N ASP A 708 -7.40 -17.66 26.74
CA ASP A 708 -6.53 -16.50 26.46
C ASP A 708 -6.32 -15.62 27.71
N VAL A 709 -7.39 -15.07 28.30
CA VAL A 709 -7.24 -14.13 29.42
C VAL A 709 -6.88 -14.81 30.75
N CYS A 710 -7.17 -16.10 30.94
CA CYS A 710 -6.70 -16.80 32.15
C CYS A 710 -5.20 -17.08 32.08
N LEU A 711 -4.72 -17.56 30.94
CA LEU A 711 -3.33 -17.91 30.69
C LEU A 711 -2.42 -16.67 30.78
N TYR A 712 -2.87 -15.56 30.18
CA TYR A 712 -2.21 -14.25 30.26
C TYR A 712 -2.72 -13.35 31.41
N GLN A 713 -3.27 -13.92 32.49
CA GLN A 713 -3.59 -13.24 33.76
C GLN A 713 -4.44 -11.95 33.68
N GLY A 714 -5.35 -11.87 32.71
CA GLY A 714 -6.24 -10.73 32.47
C GLY A 714 -5.72 -9.72 31.44
N ASN A 715 -4.67 -10.07 30.69
CA ASN A 715 -4.10 -9.22 29.64
C ASN A 715 -5.15 -8.85 28.58
N ARG A 716 -5.49 -7.55 28.54
CA ARG A 716 -6.46 -6.99 27.59
C ARG A 716 -6.06 -7.18 26.14
N ASN A 717 -4.78 -7.23 25.79
CA ASN A 717 -4.37 -7.42 24.40
C ASN A 717 -4.88 -8.76 23.85
N MET A 718 -4.97 -9.78 24.71
CA MET A 718 -5.49 -11.09 24.31
C MET A 718 -7.01 -11.06 24.12
N GLN A 719 -7.75 -10.45 25.05
CA GLN A 719 -9.17 -10.12 24.88
C GLN A 719 -9.43 -9.36 23.56
N CYS A 720 -8.58 -8.38 23.21
CA CYS A 720 -8.69 -7.64 21.97
C CYS A 720 -8.46 -8.54 20.73
N ASN A 721 -7.53 -9.51 20.79
CA ASN A 721 -7.32 -10.48 19.71
C ASN A 721 -8.58 -11.32 19.48
N THR A 722 -9.19 -11.90 20.53
CA THR A 722 -10.39 -12.74 20.38
C THR A 722 -11.61 -11.93 19.93
N LEU A 723 -11.77 -10.68 20.40
CA LEU A 723 -12.81 -9.76 19.91
C LEU A 723 -12.60 -9.37 18.43
N THR A 724 -11.34 -9.25 17.99
CA THR A 724 -11.00 -9.03 16.56
C THR A 724 -11.35 -10.28 15.73
N ALA A 725 -11.05 -11.48 16.23
CA ALA A 725 -11.36 -12.75 15.57
C ALA A 725 -12.87 -12.94 15.38
N TYR A 726 -13.67 -12.69 16.42
CA TYR A 726 -15.13 -12.76 16.32
C TYR A 726 -15.68 -11.66 15.39
N THR A 727 -15.15 -10.43 15.45
CA THR A 727 -15.50 -9.35 14.50
C THR A 727 -15.28 -9.79 13.05
N ALA A 728 -14.12 -10.40 12.73
CA ALA A 728 -13.81 -10.89 11.40
C ALA A 728 -14.78 -12.00 10.95
N ALA A 729 -15.00 -13.02 11.79
CA ALA A 729 -15.92 -14.13 11.50
C ALA A 729 -17.37 -13.65 11.29
N CYS A 730 -17.82 -12.68 12.10
CA CYS A 730 -19.11 -12.03 11.94
C CYS A 730 -19.22 -11.31 10.58
N GLN A 731 -18.19 -10.56 10.19
CA GLN A 731 -18.14 -9.87 8.91
C GLN A 731 -18.11 -10.84 7.72
N ASP A 732 -17.44 -11.99 7.82
CA ASP A 732 -17.43 -13.02 6.77
C ASP A 732 -18.79 -13.72 6.57
N LYS A 733 -19.70 -13.66 7.55
CA LYS A 733 -21.11 -14.06 7.37
C LYS A 733 -22.03 -12.88 7.06
N GLY A 734 -21.48 -11.68 6.82
CA GLY A 734 -22.24 -10.45 6.61
C GLY A 734 -23.16 -10.10 7.77
N ALA A 735 -22.73 -10.33 9.01
CA ALA A 735 -23.42 -9.84 10.20
C ALA A 735 -23.11 -8.34 10.41
N MET A 736 -24.04 -7.60 11.01
CA MET A 736 -23.74 -6.26 11.50
C MET A 736 -23.01 -6.37 12.84
N VAL A 737 -21.89 -5.65 12.96
CA VAL A 737 -21.15 -5.47 14.22
C VAL A 737 -21.21 -3.99 14.57
N TYR A 738 -21.42 -3.68 15.84
CA TYR A 738 -21.52 -2.31 16.36
C TYR A 738 -20.24 -1.92 17.12
N SER A 739 -20.02 -0.62 17.34
CA SER A 739 -18.75 -0.14 17.91
C SER A 739 -18.46 -0.75 19.28
N TRP A 740 -17.29 -1.38 19.41
CA TRP A 740 -16.81 -2.02 20.63
C TRP A 740 -15.41 -1.53 21.06
N ARG A 741 -14.66 -0.87 20.16
CA ARG A 741 -13.35 -0.25 20.45
C ARG A 741 -13.50 1.20 20.90
N SER A 742 -12.52 1.69 21.65
CA SER A 742 -12.36 3.10 22.05
C SER A 742 -10.93 3.37 22.53
N ASP A 743 -10.59 4.65 22.68
CA ASP A 743 -9.31 5.18 23.18
C ASP A 743 -8.85 4.54 24.52
N GLN A 744 -9.77 3.96 25.29
CA GLN A 744 -9.52 3.33 26.61
C GLN A 744 -9.66 1.80 26.60
N PHE A 745 -10.05 1.20 25.47
CA PHE A 745 -10.36 -0.22 25.34
C PHE A 745 -10.19 -0.72 23.90
N CYS A 746 -9.17 -1.54 23.67
CA CYS A 746 -8.83 -2.13 22.37
C CYS A 746 -8.68 -1.10 21.23
N ASP A 747 -8.06 0.04 21.55
CA ASP A 747 -7.77 1.13 20.64
C ASP A 747 -7.08 0.66 19.33
N ALA A 748 -7.40 1.35 18.23
CA ALA A 748 -7.04 0.96 16.88
C ALA A 748 -6.06 1.95 16.26
N GLN A 749 -4.77 1.69 16.48
CA GLN A 749 -3.67 2.50 15.96
C GLN A 749 -3.61 2.41 14.42
N CYS A 750 -3.65 3.58 13.76
CA CYS A 750 -3.64 3.70 12.30
C CYS A 750 -2.47 4.55 11.80
N PRO A 751 -1.93 4.27 10.59
CA PRO A 751 -0.91 5.11 9.95
C PRO A 751 -1.36 6.57 9.78
N ALA A 752 -0.39 7.48 9.62
CA ALA A 752 -0.67 8.87 9.30
C ALA A 752 -1.54 8.99 8.03
N ASN A 753 -2.47 9.96 8.05
CA ASN A 753 -3.50 10.16 7.02
C ASN A 753 -4.45 8.96 6.85
N SER A 754 -4.76 8.26 7.95
CA SER A 754 -5.79 7.21 7.99
C SER A 754 -6.45 7.11 9.37
N HIS A 755 -7.71 6.71 9.39
CA HIS A 755 -8.50 6.52 10.61
C HIS A 755 -9.09 5.11 10.70
N TYR A 756 -9.37 4.68 11.91
CA TYR A 756 -10.04 3.40 12.17
C TYR A 756 -11.51 3.42 11.70
N ARG A 757 -11.93 2.35 11.00
CA ARG A 757 -13.32 2.04 10.71
C ARG A 757 -13.63 0.59 11.05
N LEU A 758 -14.70 0.37 11.82
CA LEU A 758 -15.24 -0.98 12.07
C LEU A 758 -15.68 -1.67 10.77
N CYS A 759 -16.15 -0.89 9.80
CA CYS A 759 -16.60 -1.32 8.48
C CYS A 759 -15.88 -0.43 7.44
N ALA A 760 -14.62 -0.77 7.15
CA ALA A 760 -13.83 -0.19 6.07
C ALA A 760 -14.14 -0.91 4.74
N PRO A 761 -13.99 -0.26 3.58
CA PRO A 761 -14.22 -0.90 2.27
C PRO A 761 -13.39 -2.18 2.11
N GLY A 762 -14.03 -3.30 1.76
CA GLY A 762 -13.36 -4.60 1.59
C GLY A 762 -12.28 -4.58 0.50
N CYS A 763 -12.41 -3.69 -0.49
CA CYS A 763 -11.32 -3.17 -1.30
C CYS A 763 -11.29 -1.63 -1.22
N SER A 764 -10.22 -1.07 -0.66
CA SER A 764 -9.96 0.38 -0.70
C SER A 764 -9.40 0.82 -2.06
N ALA A 765 -9.54 2.11 -2.39
CA ALA A 765 -8.79 2.71 -3.48
C ALA A 765 -7.28 2.73 -3.17
N THR A 766 -6.45 2.52 -4.20
CA THR A 766 -4.99 2.41 -4.06
C THR A 766 -4.29 3.27 -5.11
N CYS A 767 -2.99 3.50 -4.93
CA CYS A 767 -2.16 4.10 -5.98
C CYS A 767 -2.00 3.23 -7.25
N GLN A 768 -2.41 1.95 -7.21
CA GLN A 768 -2.50 1.09 -8.40
C GLN A 768 -3.86 1.22 -9.12
N SER A 769 -4.93 1.54 -8.38
CA SER A 769 -6.29 1.65 -8.88
C SER A 769 -7.05 2.70 -8.09
N LEU A 770 -7.33 3.84 -8.73
CA LEU A 770 -7.99 5.01 -8.12
C LEU A 770 -9.46 4.73 -7.76
N SER A 771 -10.03 3.68 -8.36
CA SER A 771 -11.31 3.06 -8.01
C SER A 771 -11.05 1.72 -7.29
N ALA A 772 -12.02 1.24 -6.51
CA ALA A 772 -11.99 -0.15 -6.06
C ALA A 772 -11.94 -1.11 -7.29
N PRO A 773 -11.28 -2.29 -7.20
CA PRO A 773 -11.19 -3.22 -8.31
C PRO A 773 -12.57 -3.66 -8.81
N THR A 774 -12.77 -3.63 -10.13
CA THR A 774 -14.01 -4.07 -10.78
C THR A 774 -14.36 -5.50 -10.37
N GLY A 775 -15.56 -5.72 -9.83
CA GLY A 775 -15.97 -7.02 -9.26
C GLY A 775 -15.60 -7.25 -7.79
N CYS A 776 -15.15 -6.24 -7.04
CA CYS A 776 -14.94 -6.40 -5.60
C CYS A 776 -16.27 -6.44 -4.81
N GLU A 777 -16.87 -7.63 -4.70
CA GLU A 777 -17.97 -7.93 -3.75
C GLU A 777 -17.48 -8.18 -2.31
N ALA A 778 -16.25 -7.76 -1.96
CA ALA A 778 -15.70 -8.01 -0.62
C ALA A 778 -16.50 -7.26 0.45
N LEU A 779 -17.06 -8.03 1.39
CA LEU A 779 -17.75 -7.51 2.58
C LEU A 779 -16.83 -6.55 3.36
N CYS A 780 -17.41 -5.55 4.01
CA CYS A 780 -16.60 -4.58 4.75
C CYS A 780 -15.87 -5.27 5.91
N LYS A 781 -14.62 -4.86 6.12
CA LYS A 781 -13.73 -5.42 7.14
C LYS A 781 -13.34 -4.36 8.15
N GLU A 782 -13.12 -4.77 9.38
CA GLU A 782 -12.49 -3.92 10.38
C GLU A 782 -11.06 -3.57 9.96
N GLY A 783 -10.68 -2.29 10.06
CA GLY A 783 -9.33 -1.84 9.72
C GLY A 783 -9.18 -0.32 9.63
N CYS A 784 -7.99 0.13 9.24
CA CYS A 784 -7.74 1.54 8.91
C CYS A 784 -8.16 1.84 7.46
N ALA A 785 -8.89 2.94 7.26
CA ALA A 785 -9.18 3.53 5.95
C ALA A 785 -8.42 4.84 5.80
N CYS A 786 -7.93 5.14 4.59
CA CYS A 786 -7.26 6.43 4.33
C CYS A 786 -8.21 7.61 4.56
N ASP A 787 -7.65 8.73 4.99
CA ASP A 787 -8.36 9.99 5.18
C ASP A 787 -8.64 10.66 3.84
N THR A 788 -9.68 11.51 3.82
CA THR A 788 -10.11 12.31 2.67
C THR A 788 -8.95 13.07 2.03
N GLY A 789 -8.53 12.62 0.85
CA GLY A 789 -7.43 13.16 0.04
C GLY A 789 -6.30 12.15 -0.23
N PHE A 790 -6.28 11.02 0.47
CA PHE A 790 -5.14 10.10 0.47
C PHE A 790 -5.48 8.71 -0.11
N LEU A 791 -4.50 8.06 -0.72
CA LEU A 791 -4.62 6.76 -1.38
C LEU A 791 -3.65 5.75 -0.78
N LEU A 792 -4.08 4.48 -0.71
CA LEU A 792 -3.24 3.43 -0.14
C LEU A 792 -2.08 3.07 -1.10
N SER A 793 -0.86 3.20 -0.59
CA SER A 793 0.42 2.98 -1.26
C SER A 793 1.21 1.94 -0.47
N GLY A 794 0.93 0.65 -0.72
CA GLY A 794 1.36 -0.43 0.16
C GLY A 794 0.54 -0.43 1.46
N ASP A 795 1.17 0.04 2.53
CA ASP A 795 0.66 0.14 3.90
C ASP A 795 0.31 1.58 4.32
N GLN A 796 0.80 2.59 3.59
CA GLN A 796 0.70 4.01 3.94
C GLN A 796 -0.32 4.76 3.07
N CYS A 797 -0.98 5.78 3.63
CA CYS A 797 -1.90 6.66 2.92
C CYS A 797 -1.20 7.94 2.47
N VAL A 798 -1.11 8.16 1.16
CA VAL A 798 -0.30 9.22 0.52
C VAL A 798 -1.13 10.05 -0.47
N ASN A 799 -0.69 11.27 -0.81
CA ASN A 799 -1.35 12.06 -1.84
C ASN A 799 -1.18 11.43 -3.24
N LEU A 800 -2.08 11.72 -4.19
CA LEU A 800 -1.99 11.23 -5.57
C LEU A 800 -0.64 11.57 -6.25
N SER A 801 -0.07 12.74 -5.94
CA SER A 801 1.25 13.18 -6.42
C SER A 801 2.45 12.41 -5.83
N GLN A 802 2.20 11.59 -4.80
CA GLN A 802 3.17 10.73 -4.12
C GLN A 802 2.93 9.24 -4.42
N CYS A 803 1.99 8.92 -5.32
CA CYS A 803 1.76 7.55 -5.76
C CYS A 803 2.97 6.97 -6.49
N GLY A 804 3.12 5.64 -6.34
CA GLY A 804 4.19 4.85 -6.90
C GLY A 804 3.92 4.37 -8.33
N CYS A 805 4.60 3.28 -8.70
CA CYS A 805 4.66 2.74 -10.06
C CYS A 805 4.26 1.27 -10.08
N LEU A 806 3.54 0.84 -11.11
CA LEU A 806 3.27 -0.56 -11.39
C LEU A 806 4.28 -1.11 -12.41
N HIS A 807 4.90 -2.25 -12.13
CA HIS A 807 5.80 -2.94 -13.06
C HIS A 807 5.65 -4.46 -12.87
N GLU A 808 5.43 -5.20 -13.97
CA GLU A 808 5.27 -6.67 -13.98
C GLU A 808 4.28 -7.22 -12.93
N GLY A 809 3.19 -6.48 -12.68
CA GLY A 809 2.16 -6.86 -11.70
C GLY A 809 2.53 -6.60 -10.23
N ARG A 810 3.68 -5.99 -9.95
CA ARG A 810 4.17 -5.58 -8.62
C ARG A 810 4.10 -4.07 -8.45
N TYR A 811 3.64 -3.60 -7.29
CA TYR A 811 3.62 -2.18 -6.93
C TYR A 811 4.92 -1.75 -6.25
N TYR A 812 5.48 -0.61 -6.67
CA TYR A 812 6.69 0.00 -6.12
C TYR A 812 6.38 1.41 -5.64
N LYS A 813 6.72 1.74 -4.39
CA LYS A 813 6.47 3.06 -3.80
C LYS A 813 7.26 4.17 -4.52
N ASN A 814 6.78 5.42 -4.42
CA ASN A 814 7.52 6.57 -4.91
C ASN A 814 8.88 6.70 -4.17
N GLY A 815 9.96 6.95 -4.91
CA GLY A 815 11.34 6.88 -4.44
C GLY A 815 11.97 5.48 -4.38
N GLN A 816 11.19 4.39 -4.54
CA GLN A 816 11.71 3.03 -4.37
C GLN A 816 12.65 2.62 -5.52
N VAL A 817 13.84 2.13 -5.16
CA VAL A 817 14.80 1.48 -6.06
C VAL A 817 14.57 -0.03 -6.07
N PHE A 818 14.71 -0.67 -7.23
CA PHE A 818 14.61 -2.12 -7.40
C PHE A 818 15.40 -2.63 -8.63
N TYR A 819 15.62 -3.94 -8.70
CA TYR A 819 16.38 -4.60 -9.76
C TYR A 819 15.51 -5.61 -10.51
N PRO A 820 14.95 -5.28 -11.70
CA PRO A 820 14.11 -6.19 -12.47
C PRO A 820 14.87 -7.42 -12.97
N ASN A 821 14.13 -8.43 -13.42
CA ASN A 821 14.64 -9.73 -13.91
C ASN A 821 15.48 -10.56 -12.90
N GLY A 822 15.71 -10.05 -11.69
CA GLY A 822 16.44 -10.74 -10.63
C GLY A 822 17.96 -10.79 -10.77
N LEU A 823 18.54 -10.21 -11.84
CA LEU A 823 19.98 -10.35 -12.17
C LEU A 823 20.84 -9.13 -11.80
N CYS A 824 20.25 -8.03 -11.30
CA CYS A 824 20.93 -6.75 -11.01
C CYS A 824 21.72 -6.19 -12.22
N GLN A 825 21.31 -6.54 -13.44
CA GLN A 825 21.85 -6.01 -14.71
C GLN A 825 21.24 -4.63 -15.08
N GLN A 826 20.19 -4.25 -14.37
CA GLN A 826 19.44 -3.03 -14.53
C GLN A 826 18.98 -2.60 -13.14
N GLU A 827 19.08 -1.30 -12.88
CA GLU A 827 18.51 -0.65 -11.70
C GLU A 827 17.33 0.20 -12.16
N CYS A 828 16.23 0.17 -11.43
CA CYS A 828 15.04 0.97 -11.67
C CYS A 828 14.65 1.76 -10.43
N THR A 829 14.29 3.03 -10.60
CA THR A 829 13.69 3.86 -9.55
C THR A 829 12.30 4.30 -9.97
N CYS A 830 11.32 4.14 -9.08
CA CYS A 830 10.02 4.80 -9.24
C CYS A 830 10.10 6.25 -8.75
N ASN A 831 9.75 7.22 -9.59
CA ASN A 831 9.61 8.64 -9.21
C ASN A 831 8.35 9.23 -9.88
N GLY A 832 7.17 8.73 -9.49
CA GLY A 832 5.87 8.89 -10.20
C GLY A 832 5.83 8.28 -11.62
N THR A 833 6.99 8.06 -12.21
CA THR A 833 7.26 7.33 -13.45
C THR A 833 8.45 6.40 -13.23
N MET A 834 8.48 5.27 -13.92
CA MET A 834 9.60 4.33 -13.86
C MET A 834 10.79 4.90 -14.65
N LYS A 835 11.97 4.94 -14.03
CA LYS A 835 13.24 5.28 -14.69
C LYS A 835 14.21 4.15 -14.44
N CYS A 836 14.81 3.59 -15.49
CA CYS A 836 15.75 2.47 -15.36
C CYS A 836 17.05 2.72 -16.13
N GLN A 837 18.16 2.24 -15.58
CA GLN A 837 19.50 2.35 -16.14
C GLN A 837 20.24 1.01 -16.08
N SER A 838 21.20 0.81 -16.98
CA SER A 838 22.07 -0.39 -16.94
C SER A 838 22.91 -0.36 -15.66
N PHE A 839 23.02 -1.48 -14.97
CA PHE A 839 23.67 -1.58 -13.67
C PHE A 839 24.42 -2.93 -13.54
N SER A 840 25.31 -3.03 -12.57
CA SER A 840 25.99 -4.28 -12.21
C SER A 840 26.60 -4.17 -10.82
N CYS A 841 26.48 -5.21 -10.01
CA CYS A 841 27.14 -5.28 -8.71
C CYS A 841 28.67 -5.10 -8.80
N GLY A 842 29.26 -4.53 -7.74
CA GLY A 842 30.71 -4.34 -7.63
C GLY A 842 31.49 -5.66 -7.55
N PRO A 843 32.84 -5.61 -7.66
CA PRO A 843 33.68 -6.81 -7.73
C PRO A 843 33.72 -7.65 -6.44
N ASN A 844 33.28 -7.09 -5.30
CA ASN A 844 33.14 -7.78 -4.02
C ASN A 844 31.66 -7.87 -3.60
N GLU A 845 30.74 -7.93 -4.57
CA GLU A 845 29.29 -7.99 -4.35
C GLU A 845 28.65 -9.07 -5.23
N LYS A 846 27.48 -9.54 -4.80
CA LYS A 846 26.68 -10.54 -5.52
C LYS A 846 25.20 -10.13 -5.53
N CYS A 847 24.56 -10.25 -6.69
CA CYS A 847 23.12 -10.04 -6.80
C CYS A 847 22.39 -11.21 -6.14
N GLU A 848 21.80 -10.99 -4.98
CA GLU A 848 21.01 -11.99 -4.26
C GLU A 848 19.94 -11.35 -3.36
N VAL A 849 19.06 -12.18 -2.81
CA VAL A 849 17.99 -11.73 -1.92
C VAL A 849 18.39 -12.03 -0.48
N LYS A 850 18.45 -11.00 0.36
CA LYS A 850 18.79 -11.10 1.78
C LYS A 850 17.78 -10.29 2.57
N ASN A 851 17.25 -10.86 3.65
CA ASN A 851 16.19 -10.25 4.47
C ASN A 851 15.01 -9.74 3.61
N GLY A 852 14.60 -10.51 2.60
CA GLY A 852 13.55 -10.13 1.66
C GLY A 852 13.95 -9.14 0.56
N VAL A 853 15.08 -8.45 0.67
CA VAL A 853 15.49 -7.40 -0.30
C VAL A 853 16.47 -7.98 -1.32
N ARG A 854 16.15 -7.88 -2.62
CA ARG A 854 17.13 -8.10 -3.68
C ARG A 854 18.03 -6.87 -3.83
N ALA A 855 19.32 -7.07 -3.67
CA ALA A 855 20.33 -6.04 -3.90
C ALA A 855 21.70 -6.68 -4.22
N CYS A 856 22.69 -5.84 -4.47
CA CYS A 856 24.09 -6.26 -4.49
C CYS A 856 24.57 -6.44 -3.05
N GLN A 857 24.60 -7.67 -2.58
CA GLN A 857 25.02 -8.01 -1.22
C GLN A 857 26.55 -8.13 -1.14
N PRO A 858 27.19 -7.62 -0.07
CA PRO A 858 28.64 -7.69 0.09
C PRO A 858 29.13 -9.12 0.31
N VAL A 859 30.20 -9.50 -0.39
CA VAL A 859 30.85 -10.81 -0.28
C VAL A 859 32.00 -10.71 0.72
N GLY A 860 31.83 -11.33 1.88
CA GLY A 860 32.81 -11.31 2.98
C GLY A 860 32.73 -10.06 3.86
N LYS A 861 33.65 -9.96 4.82
CA LYS A 861 33.81 -8.82 5.75
C LYS A 861 35.29 -8.56 6.03
N GLY A 862 35.64 -7.31 6.33
CA GLY A 862 36.90 -6.93 6.97
C GLY A 862 36.64 -6.69 8.45
N VAL A 863 37.55 -7.12 9.32
CA VAL A 863 37.46 -6.92 10.77
C VAL A 863 38.74 -6.27 11.27
N CYS A 864 38.62 -5.17 12.00
CA CYS A 864 39.70 -4.49 12.70
C CYS A 864 39.38 -4.55 14.20
N SER A 865 40.35 -4.94 15.04
CA SER A 865 40.19 -4.92 16.50
C SER A 865 41.23 -4.04 17.18
N ILE A 866 40.80 -3.34 18.24
CA ILE A 866 41.59 -2.41 19.03
C ILE A 866 41.47 -2.85 20.48
N SER A 867 42.58 -3.29 21.09
CA SER A 867 42.59 -3.88 22.43
C SER A 867 43.65 -3.23 23.31
N GLY A 868 43.31 -2.85 24.53
CA GLY A 868 44.29 -2.42 25.53
C GLY A 868 45.06 -1.14 25.16
N ASP A 869 46.39 -1.21 25.15
CA ASP A 869 47.29 -0.06 25.10
C ASP A 869 47.85 0.33 23.71
N PRO A 870 46.98 0.89 22.88
CA PRO A 870 46.10 0.12 22.03
C PRO A 870 46.91 -0.73 21.04
N HIS A 871 46.76 -2.04 21.16
CA HIS A 871 47.13 -3.01 20.15
C HIS A 871 46.07 -2.97 19.03
N TYR A 872 46.50 -2.70 17.80
CA TYR A 872 45.67 -2.64 16.61
C TYR A 872 45.90 -3.88 15.74
N ASN A 873 44.83 -4.57 15.37
CA ASN A 873 44.79 -5.52 14.26
C ASN A 873 44.00 -4.87 13.13
N THR A 874 44.63 -4.61 11.98
CA THR A 874 43.99 -3.92 10.84
C THR A 874 43.06 -4.83 10.04
N PHE A 875 42.25 -4.25 9.13
CA PHE A 875 41.32 -5.00 8.28
C PHE A 875 41.99 -6.08 7.41
N ASP A 876 43.27 -5.90 7.04
CA ASP A 876 44.06 -6.89 6.30
C ASP A 876 44.98 -7.72 7.21
N ASN A 877 44.71 -7.73 8.52
CA ASN A 877 45.38 -8.55 9.53
C ASN A 877 46.89 -8.21 9.67
N SER A 878 47.23 -6.92 9.74
CA SER A 878 48.54 -6.44 10.23
C SER A 878 48.41 -5.99 11.68
N THR A 879 49.43 -6.25 12.51
CA THR A 879 49.33 -6.02 13.96
C THR A 879 50.39 -5.01 14.43
N TYR A 880 49.99 -3.96 15.16
CA TYR A 880 50.92 -2.93 15.65
C TYR A 880 50.43 -2.24 16.93
N ASP A 881 51.34 -1.55 17.64
CA ASP A 881 51.06 -0.85 18.90
C ASP A 881 51.19 0.67 18.72
N PHE A 882 50.24 1.49 19.18
CA PHE A 882 50.32 2.96 19.09
C PHE A 882 49.75 3.68 20.33
N GLN A 883 50.61 4.00 21.30
CA GLN A 883 50.26 4.55 22.63
C GLN A 883 49.77 6.03 22.64
N GLY A 884 48.93 6.43 21.69
CA GLY A 884 48.35 7.77 21.62
C GLY A 884 47.26 8.03 22.67
N THR A 885 47.21 9.24 23.24
CA THR A 885 46.23 9.64 24.27
C THR A 885 45.25 10.73 23.82
N CYS A 886 44.98 10.77 22.51
CA CYS A 886 44.07 11.70 21.87
C CYS A 886 42.82 10.98 21.32
N THR A 887 41.98 11.76 20.65
CA THR A 887 40.92 11.27 19.76
C THR A 887 41.48 10.98 18.37
N TYR A 888 41.27 9.76 17.85
CA TYR A 888 41.80 9.32 16.55
C TYR A 888 40.70 8.67 15.69
N THR A 889 40.79 8.85 14.37
CA THR A 889 39.95 8.11 13.41
C THR A 889 40.43 6.66 13.31
N ALA A 890 39.67 5.74 13.91
CA ALA A 890 39.94 4.32 13.83
C ALA A 890 39.69 3.80 12.41
N ALA A 891 38.49 4.04 11.87
CA ALA A 891 38.13 3.68 10.50
C ALA A 891 37.08 4.65 9.97
N GLN A 892 37.22 5.12 8.73
CA GLN A 892 36.16 5.86 8.03
C GLN A 892 36.05 5.41 6.58
N GLY A 893 34.89 5.66 5.98
CA GLY A 893 34.67 5.47 4.54
C GLY A 893 35.51 6.45 3.71
N CYS A 894 36.36 5.92 2.84
CA CYS A 894 37.32 6.68 2.03
C CYS A 894 37.12 6.38 0.53
N LEU A 895 37.39 7.37 -0.33
CA LEU A 895 37.28 7.23 -1.79
C LEU A 895 35.89 6.78 -2.28
N LEU A 896 34.82 7.16 -1.57
CA LEU A 896 33.44 6.72 -1.86
C LEU A 896 32.79 7.45 -3.05
N GLU A 897 33.40 8.50 -3.58
CA GLU A 897 32.88 9.24 -4.75
C GLU A 897 32.63 8.29 -5.94
N GLY A 898 31.43 8.37 -6.51
CA GLY A 898 31.01 7.50 -7.62
C GLY A 898 30.66 6.06 -7.22
N THR A 899 30.54 5.75 -5.93
CA THR A 899 30.05 4.45 -5.43
C THR A 899 28.69 4.59 -4.75
N HIS A 900 27.97 3.48 -4.60
CA HIS A 900 26.70 3.38 -3.85
C HIS A 900 26.89 3.05 -2.35
N LEU A 901 28.11 3.24 -1.82
CA LEU A 901 28.46 2.93 -0.43
C LEU A 901 28.13 4.09 0.51
N ASN A 902 27.65 3.78 1.72
CA ASN A 902 27.32 4.77 2.73
C ASN A 902 28.59 5.35 3.39
N PRO A 903 28.66 6.66 3.64
CA PRO A 903 29.70 7.24 4.47
C PRO A 903 29.51 6.85 5.95
N PHE A 904 30.62 6.57 6.61
CA PHE A 904 30.69 6.37 8.05
C PHE A 904 32.03 6.87 8.59
N SER A 905 32.08 7.20 9.87
CA SER A 905 33.34 7.43 10.61
C SER A 905 33.27 6.78 11.98
N VAL A 906 34.32 6.07 12.38
CA VAL A 906 34.52 5.48 13.70
C VAL A 906 35.75 6.12 14.34
N VAL A 907 35.54 6.72 15.50
CA VAL A 907 36.51 7.55 16.19
C VAL A 907 36.64 7.09 17.64
N VAL A 908 37.87 6.92 18.12
CA VAL A 908 38.17 6.46 19.48
C VAL A 908 38.97 7.53 20.23
N GLU A 909 38.52 7.89 21.43
CA GLU A 909 39.31 8.68 22.39
C GLU A 909 40.00 7.74 23.37
N ASN A 910 41.34 7.78 23.40
CA ASN A 910 42.16 7.02 24.32
C ASN A 910 42.64 7.92 25.47
N GLU A 911 42.62 7.43 26.71
CA GLU A 911 43.24 8.14 27.85
C GLU A 911 44.08 7.20 28.73
N LYS A 912 45.07 7.77 29.43
CA LYS A 912 45.95 7.00 30.33
C LYS A 912 45.15 6.28 31.42
N TRP A 913 45.49 5.03 31.73
CA TRP A 913 44.72 4.18 32.63
C TRP A 913 45.02 4.40 34.12
N TYR A 914 44.65 5.58 34.63
CA TYR A 914 44.86 5.94 36.05
C TYR A 914 44.19 5.00 37.07
N ALA A 915 43.17 4.25 36.66
CA ALA A 915 42.51 3.26 37.53
C ALA A 915 43.35 1.99 37.83
N MET A 916 44.50 1.79 37.19
CA MET A 916 45.48 0.74 37.57
C MET A 916 46.67 1.29 38.36
N SER A 917 47.09 2.53 38.09
CA SER A 917 48.28 3.14 38.71
C SER A 917 48.20 4.66 38.67
N SER A 918 48.76 5.33 39.68
CA SER A 918 48.94 6.79 39.70
C SER A 918 49.99 7.29 38.70
N ALA A 919 50.85 6.40 38.20
CA ALA A 919 51.79 6.65 37.10
C ALA A 919 51.55 5.62 35.97
N PRO A 920 50.42 5.72 35.26
CA PRO A 920 50.03 4.75 34.25
C PRO A 920 50.95 4.84 33.04
N LYS A 921 51.53 3.69 32.66
CA LYS A 921 52.36 3.55 31.45
C LYS A 921 51.53 3.29 30.19
N VAL A 922 50.24 3.03 30.38
CA VAL A 922 49.31 2.51 29.37
C VAL A 922 48.09 3.41 29.23
N SER A 923 47.46 3.31 28.07
CA SER A 923 46.25 3.99 27.63
C SER A 923 45.15 2.96 27.39
N VAL A 924 43.90 3.41 27.24
CA VAL A 924 42.75 2.59 26.83
C VAL A 924 41.65 3.48 26.28
N ALA A 925 40.76 2.89 25.48
CA ALA A 925 39.51 3.52 25.07
C ALA A 925 38.73 4.05 26.28
N LYS A 926 38.30 5.31 26.16
CA LYS A 926 37.43 6.05 27.08
C LYS A 926 36.05 6.27 26.46
N LEU A 927 36.03 6.52 25.16
CA LEU A 927 34.86 6.93 24.39
C LEU A 927 35.03 6.42 22.96
N LEU A 928 33.94 5.85 22.44
CA LEU A 928 33.79 5.42 21.06
C LEU A 928 32.69 6.29 20.43
N ALA A 929 33.00 6.96 19.33
CA ALA A 929 32.05 7.74 18.54
C ALA A 929 31.90 7.11 17.16
N VAL A 930 30.64 6.96 16.70
CA VAL A 930 30.29 6.52 15.35
C VAL A 930 29.43 7.60 14.71
N GLU A 931 29.88 8.15 13.59
CA GLU A 931 29.11 9.05 12.74
C GLU A 931 28.54 8.26 11.55
N VAL A 932 27.21 8.17 11.46
CA VAL A 932 26.51 7.43 10.40
C VAL A 932 25.08 7.95 10.20
N TYR A 933 24.62 8.02 8.95
CA TYR A 933 23.29 8.56 8.58
C TYR A 933 22.95 9.92 9.25
N GLY A 934 23.95 10.80 9.37
CA GLY A 934 23.80 12.13 10.00
C GLY A 934 23.68 12.13 11.52
N ASN A 935 23.73 10.96 12.18
CA ASN A 935 23.77 10.84 13.63
C ASN A 935 25.21 10.74 14.14
N ILE A 936 25.48 11.34 15.28
CA ILE A 936 26.70 11.14 16.08
C ILE A 936 26.30 10.29 17.30
N LEU A 937 26.77 9.05 17.32
CA LEU A 937 26.47 8.01 18.32
C LEU A 937 27.68 7.81 19.23
N ILE A 938 27.54 8.03 20.53
CA ILE A 938 28.68 8.09 21.46
C ILE A 938 28.47 7.13 22.65
N LEU A 939 29.25 6.05 22.67
CA LEU A 939 29.38 5.15 23.81
C LEU A 939 30.54 5.61 24.71
N ARG A 940 30.35 5.56 26.03
CA ARG A 940 31.28 6.09 27.03
C ARG A 940 31.59 5.06 28.11
N ARG A 941 32.86 4.99 28.48
CA ARG A 941 33.36 4.08 29.51
C ARG A 941 32.57 4.19 30.81
N ASN A 942 32.15 3.03 31.32
CA ASN A 942 31.31 2.86 32.51
C ASN A 942 29.87 3.43 32.44
N GLN A 943 29.39 3.96 31.31
CA GLN A 943 27.98 4.37 31.14
C GLN A 943 27.11 3.19 30.66
N ILE A 944 27.14 2.07 31.39
CA ILE A 944 26.50 0.79 31.01
C ILE A 944 25.02 0.98 30.68
N GLY A 945 24.60 0.49 29.51
CA GLY A 945 23.19 0.48 29.10
C GLY A 945 22.64 1.85 28.67
N MET A 946 23.50 2.82 28.36
CA MET A 946 23.11 4.11 27.80
C MET A 946 24.07 4.56 26.70
N ILE A 947 23.53 5.20 25.67
CA ILE A 947 24.28 5.83 24.58
C ILE A 947 23.90 7.31 24.47
N MET A 948 24.84 8.15 24.04
CA MET A 948 24.56 9.55 23.74
C MET A 948 24.40 9.74 22.23
N VAL A 949 23.21 10.15 21.77
CA VAL A 949 22.85 10.35 20.36
C VAL A 949 22.61 11.83 20.11
N ASN A 950 23.40 12.44 19.22
CA ASN A 950 23.30 13.87 18.87
C ASN A 950 23.33 14.81 20.09
N GLY A 951 24.00 14.39 21.18
CA GLY A 951 24.08 15.11 22.46
C GLY A 951 23.02 14.75 23.51
N ILE A 952 22.02 13.92 23.18
CA ILE A 952 20.99 13.44 24.11
C ILE A 952 21.39 12.07 24.66
N LEU A 953 21.34 11.86 25.97
CA LEU A 953 21.57 10.57 26.61
C LEU A 953 20.28 9.73 26.55
N THR A 954 20.38 8.45 26.18
CA THR A 954 19.22 7.56 25.96
C THR A 954 19.57 6.14 26.37
N ASN A 955 18.59 5.40 26.89
CA ASN A 955 18.76 3.99 27.26
C ASN A 955 19.02 3.11 26.03
N LEU A 956 19.82 2.07 26.21
CA LEU A 956 19.79 0.93 25.32
C LEU A 956 18.61 0.01 25.65
N PRO A 957 18.05 -0.71 24.66
CA PRO A 957 18.37 -0.64 23.24
C PRO A 957 17.62 0.51 22.54
N LEU A 958 18.09 0.84 21.34
CA LEU A 958 17.64 1.98 20.55
C LEU A 958 17.65 1.61 19.06
N SER A 959 16.66 2.11 18.32
CA SER A 959 16.44 1.85 16.90
C SER A 959 16.18 3.18 16.19
N LEU A 960 17.07 3.59 15.30
CA LEU A 960 17.04 4.88 14.62
C LEU A 960 16.74 4.68 13.13
N HIS A 961 16.17 5.71 12.49
CA HIS A 961 15.84 5.71 11.05
C HIS A 961 15.07 4.45 10.61
N ASN A 962 14.02 4.10 11.36
CA ASN A 962 13.18 2.90 11.16
C ASN A 962 13.98 1.57 11.11
N GLY A 963 15.07 1.47 11.89
CA GLY A 963 15.90 0.27 12.00
C GLY A 963 17.16 0.28 11.12
N ALA A 964 17.41 1.35 10.34
CA ALA A 964 18.65 1.48 9.57
C ALA A 964 19.91 1.62 10.46
N VAL A 965 19.73 2.02 11.72
CA VAL A 965 20.74 1.81 12.79
C VAL A 965 20.07 1.20 14.01
N GLN A 966 20.62 0.10 14.53
CA GLN A 966 20.20 -0.53 15.78
C GLN A 966 21.36 -0.50 16.76
N ILE A 967 21.07 -0.13 18.02
CA ILE A 967 22.05 -0.10 19.09
C ILE A 967 21.51 -0.91 20.27
N TYR A 968 22.27 -1.92 20.70
CA TYR A 968 21.83 -2.88 21.73
C TYR A 968 23.04 -3.48 22.46
N GLN A 969 22.80 -4.15 23.59
CA GLN A 969 23.83 -4.89 24.30
C GLN A 969 23.81 -6.36 23.85
N ASP A 970 24.99 -6.90 23.52
CA ASP A 970 25.21 -8.25 23.01
C ASP A 970 26.30 -8.91 23.89
N GLY A 971 25.88 -9.75 24.83
CA GLY A 971 26.78 -10.32 25.84
C GLY A 971 27.35 -9.23 26.77
N SER A 972 28.67 -9.01 26.72
CA SER A 972 29.35 -7.91 27.43
C SER A 972 29.59 -6.64 26.59
N ASN A 973 29.23 -6.65 25.30
CA ASN A 973 29.52 -5.56 24.38
C ASN A 973 28.28 -4.71 24.13
N ASP A 974 28.43 -3.39 24.12
CA ASP A 974 27.45 -2.51 23.47
C ASP A 974 27.77 -2.48 21.96
N VAL A 975 26.75 -2.69 21.13
CA VAL A 975 26.86 -2.91 19.68
C VAL A 975 26.09 -1.82 18.93
N ILE A 976 26.73 -1.23 17.92
CA ILE A 976 26.11 -0.36 16.91
C ILE A 976 26.11 -1.15 15.60
N LEU A 977 24.93 -1.47 15.08
CA LEU A 977 24.72 -2.21 13.83
C LEU A 977 23.95 -1.35 12.82
N THR A 978 24.33 -1.42 11.55
CA THR A 978 23.66 -0.72 10.43
C THR A 978 23.07 -1.69 9.43
N ASP A 979 22.05 -1.25 8.70
CA ASP A 979 21.43 -2.00 7.59
C ASP A 979 22.41 -2.38 6.47
N PHE A 980 23.36 -1.51 6.13
CA PHE A 980 24.43 -1.78 5.17
C PHE A 980 25.55 -2.67 5.70
N GLY A 981 25.53 -3.03 6.99
CA GLY A 981 26.39 -4.05 7.58
C GLY A 981 27.71 -3.58 8.20
N LEU A 982 27.91 -2.27 8.40
CA LEU A 982 28.87 -1.81 9.42
C LEU A 982 28.36 -2.26 10.79
N ARG A 983 29.20 -2.98 11.55
CA ARG A 983 28.99 -3.33 12.96
C ARG A 983 30.18 -2.87 13.77
N VAL A 984 29.94 -2.13 14.84
CA VAL A 984 30.96 -1.68 15.80
C VAL A 984 30.59 -2.18 17.19
N THR A 985 31.54 -2.76 17.92
CA THR A 985 31.35 -3.26 19.29
C THR A 985 32.28 -2.54 20.26
N TYR A 986 31.88 -2.45 21.53
CA TYR A 986 32.73 -1.96 22.62
C TYR A 986 32.33 -2.61 23.96
N ASP A 987 33.27 -3.21 24.68
CA ASP A 987 33.08 -3.72 26.06
C ASP A 987 32.98 -2.61 27.12
N LEU A 988 32.86 -1.35 26.67
CA LEU A 988 32.94 -0.11 27.44
C LEU A 988 34.25 0.13 28.21
N VAL A 989 35.34 -0.65 28.03
CA VAL A 989 36.58 -0.44 28.82
C VAL A 989 37.91 -0.73 28.12
N TYR A 990 38.04 -1.77 27.32
CA TYR A 990 39.31 -2.35 26.86
C TYR A 990 39.32 -2.80 25.39
N HIS A 991 38.20 -3.23 24.81
CA HIS A 991 38.15 -3.87 23.50
C HIS A 991 37.08 -3.25 22.59
N VAL A 992 37.49 -2.84 21.38
CA VAL A 992 36.63 -2.29 20.33
C VAL A 992 36.89 -3.04 19.03
N THR A 993 35.85 -3.60 18.41
CA THR A 993 35.96 -4.25 17.09
C THR A 993 35.09 -3.53 16.06
N VAL A 994 35.70 -3.16 14.92
CA VAL A 994 35.05 -2.55 13.76
C VAL A 994 34.96 -3.59 12.65
N THR A 995 33.75 -3.93 12.23
CA THR A 995 33.47 -4.82 11.10
C THR A 995 32.90 -4.02 9.94
N VAL A 996 33.56 -4.08 8.78
CA VAL A 996 33.08 -3.49 7.51
C VAL A 996 32.69 -4.59 6.51
N PRO A 997 31.64 -4.42 5.70
CA PRO A 997 31.30 -5.38 4.66
C PRO A 997 32.33 -5.42 3.52
N GLY A 998 32.45 -6.56 2.84
CA GLY A 998 33.43 -6.80 1.77
C GLY A 998 33.36 -5.86 0.56
N ASN A 999 32.27 -5.11 0.36
CA ASN A 999 32.19 -4.09 -0.69
C ASN A 999 32.98 -2.80 -0.37
N TYR A 1000 33.39 -2.59 0.88
CA TYR A 1000 34.31 -1.51 1.28
C TYR A 1000 35.80 -1.84 1.01
N ARG A 1001 36.11 -2.88 0.22
CA ARG A 1001 37.50 -3.27 -0.08
C ARG A 1001 38.24 -2.18 -0.86
N GLY A 1002 39.33 -1.64 -0.31
CA GLY A 1002 40.04 -0.47 -0.82
C GLY A 1002 39.29 0.85 -0.65
N LYS A 1003 38.29 0.89 0.26
CA LYS A 1003 37.40 2.03 0.54
C LYS A 1003 37.33 2.39 2.03
N THR A 1004 38.27 1.92 2.85
CA THR A 1004 38.47 2.41 4.22
C THR A 1004 39.75 3.24 4.32
N CYS A 1005 39.86 4.01 5.40
CA CYS A 1005 41.10 4.65 5.83
C CYS A 1005 41.02 4.97 7.33
N GLY A 1006 42.17 5.24 7.97
CA GLY A 1006 42.29 5.37 9.41
C GLY A 1006 43.32 4.40 9.98
N LEU A 1007 43.36 4.30 11.31
CA LEU A 1007 44.26 3.37 12.03
C LEU A 1007 44.01 1.89 11.67
N CYS A 1008 42.78 1.51 11.32
CA CYS A 1008 42.41 0.17 10.87
C CYS A 1008 42.89 -0.20 9.45
N GLY A 1009 43.63 0.67 8.75
CA GLY A 1009 44.12 0.42 7.40
C GLY A 1009 43.06 0.64 6.30
N ASN A 1010 43.41 0.22 5.08
CA ASN A 1010 42.65 0.55 3.86
C ASN A 1010 41.82 -0.62 3.26
N PHE A 1011 41.97 -1.82 3.84
CA PHE A 1011 41.23 -3.04 3.48
C PHE A 1011 41.34 -3.42 1.99
N ASN A 1012 42.54 -3.48 1.41
CA ASN A 1012 42.75 -3.92 0.01
C ASN A 1012 43.33 -5.34 -0.13
N GLY A 1013 43.92 -5.90 0.92
CA GLY A 1013 44.63 -7.18 0.96
C GLY A 1013 46.15 -7.08 1.09
N ASN A 1014 46.73 -5.88 1.07
CA ASN A 1014 48.18 -5.65 1.04
C ASN A 1014 48.70 -5.12 2.38
N LYS A 1015 49.08 -6.04 3.27
CA LYS A 1015 49.72 -5.76 4.58
C LYS A 1015 50.91 -4.77 4.57
N ASN A 1016 51.45 -4.43 3.40
CA ASN A 1016 52.55 -3.49 3.21
C ASN A 1016 52.11 -2.01 3.07
N ASP A 1017 50.81 -1.71 2.87
CA ASP A 1017 50.30 -0.33 2.72
C ASP A 1017 49.22 0.09 3.75
N GLU A 1018 49.22 -0.56 4.92
CA GLU A 1018 48.36 -0.20 6.06
C GLU A 1018 48.65 1.20 6.60
N PHE A 1019 49.93 1.60 6.65
CA PHE A 1019 50.38 2.84 7.29
C PHE A 1019 50.33 4.06 6.37
N LEU A 1020 49.25 4.20 5.61
CA LEU A 1020 49.00 5.37 4.77
C LEU A 1020 48.50 6.57 5.60
N LEU A 1021 49.20 7.69 5.46
CA LEU A 1021 48.75 8.99 5.94
C LEU A 1021 47.49 9.45 5.17
N PRO A 1022 46.66 10.38 5.70
CA PRO A 1022 45.47 10.87 5.01
C PRO A 1022 45.70 11.42 3.59
N GLY A 1023 46.93 11.85 3.27
CA GLY A 1023 47.35 12.26 1.93
C GLY A 1023 47.83 11.14 1.00
N GLY A 1024 47.59 9.86 1.32
CA GLY A 1024 47.95 8.72 0.47
C GLY A 1024 49.45 8.40 0.38
N GLN A 1025 50.25 8.87 1.34
CA GLN A 1025 51.69 8.60 1.43
C GLN A 1025 51.98 7.64 2.58
N MET A 1026 52.94 6.72 2.42
CA MET A 1026 53.38 5.86 3.52
C MET A 1026 54.04 6.68 4.63
N ALA A 1027 53.66 6.39 5.87
CA ALA A 1027 54.31 6.92 7.06
C ALA A 1027 55.77 6.44 7.19
N LYS A 1028 56.57 7.16 7.98
CA LYS A 1028 57.98 6.80 8.24
C LYS A 1028 58.11 5.78 9.37
N ASP A 1029 57.18 5.86 10.31
CA ASP A 1029 57.09 5.09 11.54
C ASP A 1029 55.65 5.16 12.09
N VAL A 1030 55.31 4.28 13.02
CA VAL A 1030 53.95 4.13 13.57
C VAL A 1030 53.45 5.39 14.31
N ASN A 1031 54.34 6.17 14.94
CA ASN A 1031 53.94 7.42 15.59
C ASN A 1031 53.56 8.48 14.55
N SER A 1032 54.35 8.62 13.48
CA SER A 1032 54.06 9.52 12.36
C SER A 1032 52.77 9.14 11.62
N PHE A 1033 52.40 7.85 11.61
CA PHE A 1033 51.11 7.37 11.14
C PHE A 1033 49.98 7.77 12.09
N GLY A 1034 50.07 7.39 13.37
CA GLY A 1034 49.01 7.62 14.34
C GLY A 1034 48.72 9.10 14.61
N ALA A 1035 49.76 9.93 14.69
CA ALA A 1035 49.64 11.38 14.83
C ALA A 1035 48.91 12.06 13.66
N ALA A 1036 48.95 11.47 12.46
CA ALA A 1036 48.29 12.02 11.27
C ALA A 1036 46.78 11.70 11.21
N TRP A 1037 46.30 10.71 11.98
CA TRP A 1037 44.88 10.33 12.09
C TRP A 1037 44.20 10.94 13.34
N LYS A 1038 44.82 11.98 13.92
CA LYS A 1038 44.37 12.71 15.11
C LYS A 1038 43.26 13.70 14.80
N VAL A 1039 42.13 13.59 15.49
CA VAL A 1039 41.01 14.55 15.40
C VAL A 1039 41.35 15.78 16.23
N SER A 1040 41.27 16.97 15.61
CA SER A 1040 41.67 18.23 16.25
C SER A 1040 40.58 18.79 17.17
N MET A 1041 40.78 18.72 18.48
CA MET A 1041 39.90 19.35 19.48
C MET A 1041 40.52 20.62 20.08
N PRO A 1042 39.82 21.77 20.08
CA PRO A 1042 40.34 23.01 20.67
C PRO A 1042 40.69 22.88 22.16
N GLY A 1043 41.89 23.33 22.54
CA GLY A 1043 42.34 23.39 23.94
C GLY A 1043 42.82 22.07 24.57
N VAL A 1044 42.74 20.94 23.86
CA VAL A 1044 43.17 19.64 24.38
C VAL A 1044 44.65 19.38 24.05
N VAL A 1045 45.45 19.04 25.06
CA VAL A 1045 46.86 18.62 24.93
C VAL A 1045 46.96 17.14 25.29
N CYS A 1046 47.54 16.35 24.40
CA CYS A 1046 47.64 14.89 24.49
C CYS A 1046 48.88 14.36 23.75
N GLU A 1047 49.28 13.13 24.05
CA GLU A 1047 50.53 12.52 23.59
C GLU A 1047 50.35 11.72 22.30
N ASP A 1048 51.27 11.88 21.35
CA ASP A 1048 51.26 11.22 20.03
C ASP A 1048 52.16 9.98 20.00
N GLY A 1049 51.95 9.07 20.97
CA GLY A 1049 52.71 7.84 21.12
C GLY A 1049 53.99 7.97 21.94
N CYS A 1050 54.74 6.87 22.03
CA CYS A 1050 56.02 6.77 22.76
C CYS A 1050 57.20 6.69 21.78
N SER A 1051 58.41 7.08 22.19
CA SER A 1051 59.60 7.04 21.31
C SER A 1051 60.77 6.26 21.91
N GLY A 1052 61.34 5.35 21.13
CA GLY A 1052 62.61 4.66 21.45
C GLY A 1052 62.58 3.87 22.76
N ASP A 1053 63.58 4.07 23.62
CA ASP A 1053 63.68 3.41 24.93
C ASP A 1053 62.71 3.96 25.99
N PHE A 1054 61.97 5.04 25.69
CA PHE A 1054 60.95 5.58 26.59
C PHE A 1054 59.61 4.85 26.48
N CYS A 1055 59.39 4.05 25.43
CA CYS A 1055 58.26 3.13 25.34
C CYS A 1055 58.33 2.08 26.47
N PRO A 1056 57.21 1.72 27.13
CA PRO A 1056 57.19 0.72 28.18
C PRO A 1056 57.64 -0.65 27.65
N LYS A 1057 58.60 -1.28 28.34
CA LYS A 1057 59.15 -2.60 27.96
C LYS A 1057 58.92 -3.60 29.08
N CYS A 1058 58.15 -4.65 28.81
CA CYS A 1058 58.03 -5.77 29.73
C CYS A 1058 59.37 -6.52 29.85
N ASN A 1059 59.92 -6.65 31.07
CA ASN A 1059 61.20 -7.31 31.27
C ASN A 1059 61.10 -8.84 31.10
N SER A 1060 62.21 -9.48 30.70
CA SER A 1060 62.26 -10.90 30.35
C SER A 1060 61.88 -11.85 31.49
N LYS A 1061 62.09 -11.48 32.76
CA LYS A 1061 61.66 -12.28 33.91
C LYS A 1061 60.15 -12.21 34.12
N LYS A 1062 59.55 -11.02 33.99
CA LYS A 1062 58.08 -10.87 34.02
C LYS A 1062 57.41 -11.60 32.85
N LYS A 1063 57.98 -11.52 31.64
CA LYS A 1063 57.48 -12.31 30.47
C LYS A 1063 57.44 -13.82 30.73
N ALA A 1064 58.44 -14.37 31.43
CA ALA A 1064 58.47 -15.80 31.73
C ALA A 1064 57.42 -16.24 32.79
N VAL A 1065 56.92 -15.31 33.61
CA VAL A 1065 55.81 -15.58 34.56
C VAL A 1065 54.47 -15.48 33.84
N PHE A 1066 54.13 -14.28 33.32
CA PHE A 1066 52.81 -14.01 32.74
C PHE A 1066 52.54 -14.75 31.42
N GLY A 1067 53.59 -15.27 30.77
CA GLY A 1067 53.45 -16.15 29.60
C GLY A 1067 52.80 -17.50 29.91
N ALA A 1068 52.78 -17.93 31.18
CA ALA A 1068 51.98 -19.07 31.60
C ALA A 1068 50.48 -18.70 31.69
N ASP A 1069 50.17 -17.55 32.28
CA ASP A 1069 48.80 -17.08 32.51
C ASP A 1069 48.06 -16.78 31.20
N CYS A 1070 48.72 -16.14 30.24
CA CYS A 1070 48.19 -15.91 28.88
C CYS A 1070 48.17 -17.18 28.01
N GLY A 1071 48.83 -18.28 28.43
CA GLY A 1071 49.06 -19.47 27.61
C GLY A 1071 47.80 -20.18 27.12
N ILE A 1072 46.67 -19.98 27.80
CA ILE A 1072 45.35 -20.51 27.41
C ILE A 1072 44.93 -20.09 25.99
N ILE A 1073 45.32 -18.90 25.54
CA ILE A 1073 45.01 -18.36 24.19
C ILE A 1073 45.62 -19.26 23.11
N THR A 1074 46.83 -19.78 23.34
CA THR A 1074 47.63 -20.55 22.36
C THR A 1074 47.62 -22.06 22.56
N ASP A 1075 46.92 -22.59 23.57
CA ASP A 1075 46.90 -24.04 23.84
C ASP A 1075 46.14 -24.79 22.72
N PRO A 1076 46.81 -25.64 21.91
CA PRO A 1076 46.17 -26.38 20.81
C PRO A 1076 45.22 -27.50 21.28
N LYS A 1077 45.02 -27.65 22.59
CA LYS A 1077 44.02 -28.50 23.23
C LYS A 1077 43.15 -27.72 24.25
N GLY A 1078 43.33 -26.40 24.32
CA GLY A 1078 42.54 -25.52 25.16
C GLY A 1078 41.18 -25.18 24.54
N PRO A 1079 40.34 -24.41 25.27
CA PRO A 1079 38.98 -24.08 24.84
C PRO A 1079 38.93 -23.32 23.51
N PHE A 1080 39.98 -22.57 23.18
CA PHE A 1080 40.09 -21.78 21.94
C PHE A 1080 40.67 -22.53 20.73
N ALA A 1081 41.00 -23.82 20.85
CA ALA A 1081 41.64 -24.58 19.77
C ALA A 1081 40.83 -24.61 18.45
N ALA A 1082 39.49 -24.49 18.54
CA ALA A 1082 38.58 -24.37 17.40
C ALA A 1082 38.62 -22.99 16.68
N CYS A 1083 39.29 -21.99 17.26
CA CYS A 1083 39.43 -20.65 16.68
C CYS A 1083 40.80 -20.44 16.01
N HIS A 1084 41.82 -21.23 16.35
CA HIS A 1084 43.20 -21.09 15.85
C HIS A 1084 43.36 -21.17 14.32
N HIS A 1085 42.33 -21.62 13.61
CA HIS A 1085 42.29 -21.69 12.14
C HIS A 1085 41.58 -20.49 11.49
N GLU A 1086 40.74 -19.77 12.24
CA GLU A 1086 40.02 -18.57 11.79
C GLU A 1086 40.78 -17.29 12.19
N ILE A 1087 41.37 -17.27 13.41
CA ILE A 1087 42.14 -16.15 13.96
C ILE A 1087 43.45 -16.68 14.55
N ASP A 1088 44.58 -16.10 14.13
CA ASP A 1088 45.91 -16.44 14.66
C ASP A 1088 46.04 -15.99 16.14
N PRO A 1089 46.25 -16.91 17.11
CA PRO A 1089 46.38 -16.55 18.52
C PRO A 1089 47.69 -15.82 18.87
N ALA A 1090 48.66 -15.73 17.95
CA ALA A 1090 49.99 -15.22 18.24
C ALA A 1090 50.03 -13.71 18.61
N SER A 1091 49.14 -12.89 18.06
CA SER A 1091 48.99 -11.48 18.46
C SER A 1091 48.38 -11.38 19.86
N TYR A 1092 47.15 -11.89 20.03
CA TYR A 1092 46.43 -11.87 21.31
C TYR A 1092 47.25 -12.42 22.49
N PHE A 1093 48.08 -13.44 22.29
CA PHE A 1093 49.01 -13.94 23.31
C PHE A 1093 50.15 -12.94 23.63
N ARG A 1094 50.79 -12.36 22.61
CA ARG A 1094 51.84 -11.33 22.75
C ARG A 1094 51.30 -10.08 23.46
N ASP A 1095 50.07 -9.71 23.13
CA ASP A 1095 49.40 -8.49 23.57
C ASP A 1095 48.93 -8.67 25.03
N CYS A 1096 48.28 -9.80 25.35
CA CYS A 1096 48.04 -10.26 26.73
C CYS A 1096 49.32 -10.23 27.59
N LEU A 1097 50.41 -10.78 27.06
CA LEU A 1097 51.70 -10.83 27.77
C LEU A 1097 52.30 -9.43 28.02
N PHE A 1098 52.01 -8.46 27.16
CA PHE A 1098 52.42 -7.07 27.32
C PHE A 1098 51.55 -6.39 28.39
N ASP A 1099 50.23 -6.45 28.24
CA ASP A 1099 49.26 -5.74 29.07
C ASP A 1099 49.23 -6.23 30.52
N VAL A 1100 49.21 -7.56 30.75
CA VAL A 1100 49.33 -8.14 32.10
C VAL A 1100 50.66 -7.71 32.75
N CYS A 1101 51.73 -7.59 31.97
CA CYS A 1101 53.03 -7.17 32.48
C CYS A 1101 53.11 -5.67 32.83
N MET A 1102 52.39 -4.82 32.08
CA MET A 1102 52.26 -3.39 32.37
C MET A 1102 51.33 -3.12 33.55
N ALA A 1103 50.27 -3.92 33.70
CA ALA A 1103 49.39 -3.95 34.87
C ALA A 1103 49.99 -4.72 36.07
N GLU A 1104 51.29 -5.05 36.02
CA GLU A 1104 52.08 -5.75 37.05
C GLU A 1104 51.54 -7.12 37.53
N GLY A 1105 50.65 -7.76 36.76
CA GLY A 1105 49.99 -9.02 37.09
C GLY A 1105 48.54 -8.87 37.53
N ASP A 1106 47.87 -7.75 37.23
CA ASP A 1106 46.43 -7.59 37.53
C ASP A 1106 45.57 -8.64 36.80
N GLN A 1107 44.75 -9.34 37.59
CA GLN A 1107 43.92 -10.43 37.10
C GLN A 1107 42.79 -9.94 36.18
N LYS A 1108 42.26 -8.72 36.35
CA LYS A 1108 41.21 -8.19 35.46
C LYS A 1108 41.78 -7.89 34.08
N MET A 1109 43.04 -7.41 34.01
CA MET A 1109 43.75 -7.17 32.76
C MET A 1109 43.99 -8.46 31.98
N LEU A 1110 44.44 -9.53 32.66
CA LEU A 1110 44.53 -10.88 32.08
C LEU A 1110 43.17 -11.33 31.51
N CYS A 1111 42.11 -11.21 32.30
CA CYS A 1111 40.79 -11.69 31.90
C CYS A 1111 40.15 -10.87 30.77
N ARG A 1112 40.54 -9.61 30.59
CA ARG A 1112 40.15 -8.79 29.43
C ARG A 1112 40.93 -9.15 28.18
N SER A 1113 42.23 -9.39 28.33
CA SER A 1113 43.10 -9.85 27.25
C SER A 1113 42.63 -11.18 26.65
N VAL A 1114 42.25 -12.14 27.51
CA VAL A 1114 41.68 -13.43 27.06
C VAL A 1114 40.25 -13.26 26.53
N ALA A 1115 39.44 -12.37 27.12
CA ALA A 1115 38.07 -12.12 26.65
C ALA A 1115 38.02 -11.44 25.27
N ALA A 1116 38.98 -10.59 24.92
CA ALA A 1116 39.05 -10.01 23.56
C ALA A 1116 39.16 -11.11 22.49
N TYR A 1117 40.06 -12.09 22.70
CA TYR A 1117 40.16 -13.23 21.78
C TYR A 1117 38.88 -14.09 21.76
N MET A 1118 38.29 -14.36 22.93
CA MET A 1118 37.00 -15.05 23.05
C MET A 1118 35.89 -14.38 22.21
N LEU A 1119 35.73 -13.06 22.34
CA LEU A 1119 34.68 -12.29 21.70
C LEU A 1119 34.89 -12.21 20.19
N ASP A 1120 36.11 -11.91 19.72
CA ASP A 1120 36.42 -11.91 18.28
C ASP A 1120 36.22 -13.32 17.67
N CYS A 1121 36.57 -14.42 18.39
CA CYS A 1121 36.27 -15.79 17.94
C CYS A 1121 34.75 -16.04 17.78
N GLN A 1122 33.91 -15.52 18.67
CA GLN A 1122 32.45 -15.63 18.56
C GLN A 1122 31.88 -14.76 17.43
N ASP A 1123 32.46 -13.59 17.16
CA ASP A 1123 32.12 -12.74 16.03
C ASP A 1123 32.50 -13.38 14.66
N PHE A 1124 33.39 -14.38 14.65
CA PHE A 1124 33.63 -15.27 13.50
C PHE A 1124 32.72 -16.52 13.49
N GLY A 1125 31.83 -16.68 14.48
CA GLY A 1125 30.88 -17.78 14.59
C GLY A 1125 31.44 -19.08 15.20
N VAL A 1126 32.65 -19.04 15.76
CA VAL A 1126 33.29 -20.20 16.37
C VAL A 1126 32.62 -20.54 17.70
N LYS A 1127 32.29 -21.82 17.91
CA LYS A 1127 31.78 -22.32 19.19
C LYS A 1127 32.95 -22.66 20.11
N ILE A 1128 33.08 -21.90 21.20
CA ILE A 1128 34.16 -22.01 22.19
C ILE A 1128 33.65 -22.73 23.45
N GLU A 1129 34.49 -23.56 24.06
CA GLU A 1129 34.19 -24.23 25.33
C GLU A 1129 34.33 -23.29 26.55
N SER A 1130 33.85 -23.69 27.73
CA SER A 1130 33.92 -22.85 28.94
C SER A 1130 35.36 -22.67 29.42
N TRP A 1131 35.98 -21.54 29.07
CA TRP A 1131 37.34 -21.17 29.47
C TRP A 1131 37.43 -20.54 30.87
N ARG A 1132 36.32 -20.00 31.39
CA ARG A 1132 36.23 -19.39 32.72
C ARG A 1132 35.96 -20.42 33.81
N SER A 1133 36.44 -20.15 35.02
CA SER A 1133 36.21 -20.97 36.21
C SER A 1133 36.13 -20.10 37.49
N PRO A 1134 35.73 -20.66 38.65
CA PRO A 1134 35.71 -19.92 39.92
C PRO A 1134 37.09 -19.39 40.37
N THR A 1135 38.18 -19.91 39.83
CA THR A 1135 39.56 -19.48 40.14
C THR A 1135 40.28 -18.81 38.98
N PHE A 1136 39.81 -18.99 37.74
CA PHE A 1136 40.39 -18.37 36.53
C PHE A 1136 39.32 -17.55 35.81
N CYS A 1137 39.48 -16.23 35.84
CA CYS A 1137 38.58 -15.27 35.19
C CYS A 1137 37.08 -15.42 35.49
N PRO A 1138 36.69 -15.51 36.78
CA PRO A 1138 35.28 -15.60 37.16
C PRO A 1138 34.48 -14.40 36.64
N PHE A 1139 33.31 -14.68 36.06
CA PHE A 1139 32.37 -13.67 35.58
C PHE A 1139 31.30 -13.41 36.65
N SER A 1140 30.92 -12.14 36.83
CA SER A 1140 29.84 -11.74 37.74
C SER A 1140 28.69 -11.15 36.94
N CYS A 1141 27.51 -11.76 37.03
CA CYS A 1141 26.31 -11.29 36.35
C CYS A 1141 25.47 -10.32 37.20
N PRO A 1142 24.63 -9.48 36.57
CA PRO A 1142 23.61 -8.70 37.26
C PRO A 1142 22.65 -9.59 38.09
N ALA A 1143 21.89 -8.95 38.99
CA ALA A 1143 20.83 -9.65 39.72
C ALA A 1143 19.86 -10.37 38.77
N ASN A 1144 19.38 -11.54 39.19
CA ASN A 1144 18.44 -12.38 38.44
C ASN A 1144 18.98 -12.89 37.09
N SER A 1145 20.30 -13.10 37.00
CA SER A 1145 20.95 -13.68 35.81
C SER A 1145 22.21 -14.47 36.17
N HIS A 1146 22.54 -15.45 35.34
CA HIS A 1146 23.72 -16.31 35.50
C HIS A 1146 24.59 -16.32 34.25
N TYR A 1147 25.89 -16.57 34.43
CA TYR A 1147 26.87 -16.61 33.35
C TYR A 1147 26.62 -17.79 32.41
N GLN A 1148 26.73 -17.53 31.09
CA GLN A 1148 26.83 -18.54 30.06
C GLN A 1148 27.88 -18.14 29.01
N THR A 1149 28.71 -19.09 28.59
CA THR A 1149 29.67 -18.94 27.49
C THR A 1149 28.99 -18.67 26.13
N CYS A 1150 27.69 -18.97 26.02
CA CYS A 1150 26.85 -18.87 24.83
C CYS A 1150 25.43 -18.46 25.29
N ALA A 1151 25.28 -17.20 25.72
CA ALA A 1151 23.98 -16.61 26.05
C ALA A 1151 23.26 -16.12 24.78
N GLU A 1152 21.94 -16.33 24.71
CA GLU A 1152 21.07 -15.78 23.66
C GLU A 1152 20.55 -14.41 24.08
N THR A 1153 20.96 -13.34 23.38
CA THR A 1153 20.66 -11.92 23.70
C THR A 1153 19.16 -11.59 23.78
N CYS A 1154 18.26 -12.43 23.24
CA CYS A 1154 16.81 -12.35 23.45
C CYS A 1154 16.17 -13.70 23.85
N ALA A 1155 16.78 -14.47 24.77
CA ALA A 1155 16.23 -15.77 25.19
C ALA A 1155 14.80 -15.70 25.77
N THR A 1156 14.52 -14.62 26.52
CA THR A 1156 13.25 -14.30 27.21
C THR A 1156 13.07 -12.77 27.29
N PRO A 1157 12.72 -12.08 26.18
CA PRO A 1157 12.67 -10.62 26.13
C PRO A 1157 11.44 -10.05 26.86
N CYS A 1158 11.55 -8.83 27.38
CA CYS A 1158 10.39 -8.05 27.81
C CYS A 1158 9.43 -7.75 26.62
N PRO A 1159 8.11 -7.64 26.85
CA PRO A 1159 7.15 -7.25 25.80
C PRO A 1159 7.55 -5.93 25.11
N GLY A 1160 7.51 -5.87 23.78
CA GLY A 1160 7.91 -4.69 22.99
C GLY A 1160 9.40 -4.63 22.59
N LEU A 1161 10.28 -5.38 23.26
CA LEU A 1161 11.73 -5.35 22.98
C LEU A 1161 12.07 -5.85 21.57
N SER A 1162 11.51 -7.00 21.19
CA SER A 1162 11.70 -7.59 19.85
C SER A 1162 11.01 -6.80 18.73
N ASP A 1163 10.15 -5.84 19.08
CA ASP A 1163 9.52 -4.91 18.13
C ASP A 1163 10.39 -3.65 17.92
N THR A 1164 11.53 -3.54 18.65
CA THR A 1164 12.49 -2.41 18.59
C THR A 1164 13.79 -2.78 17.87
N ILE A 1165 14.38 -3.93 18.21
CA ILE A 1165 15.67 -4.41 17.64
C ILE A 1165 15.54 -5.81 17.05
N ASN A 1166 16.34 -6.08 16.01
CA ASN A 1166 16.48 -7.44 15.48
C ASN A 1166 17.40 -8.24 16.41
N CYS A 1167 16.79 -9.07 17.25
CA CYS A 1167 17.50 -9.96 18.16
C CYS A 1167 18.53 -10.86 17.44
N PRO A 1168 19.81 -10.87 17.85
CA PRO A 1168 20.81 -11.77 17.27
C PRO A 1168 20.43 -13.24 17.38
N THR A 1169 20.66 -14.00 16.31
CA THR A 1169 20.48 -15.46 16.27
C THR A 1169 21.76 -16.23 16.64
N THR A 1170 22.87 -15.52 16.81
CA THR A 1170 24.13 -16.00 17.37
C THR A 1170 24.17 -15.77 18.88
N CYS A 1171 24.71 -16.73 19.63
CA CYS A 1171 25.00 -16.55 21.05
C CYS A 1171 26.40 -15.98 21.26
N VAL A 1172 26.59 -15.26 22.38
CA VAL A 1172 27.87 -14.65 22.78
C VAL A 1172 28.12 -14.88 24.29
N GLU A 1173 29.34 -14.66 24.76
CA GLU A 1173 29.66 -14.73 26.19
C GLU A 1173 28.93 -13.63 26.97
N GLY A 1174 28.21 -14.01 28.02
CA GLY A 1174 27.47 -13.04 28.82
C GLY A 1174 26.59 -13.66 29.91
N CYS A 1175 25.47 -12.99 30.19
CA CYS A 1175 24.53 -13.37 31.23
C CYS A 1175 23.17 -13.72 30.64
N ALA A 1176 22.67 -14.92 30.94
CA ALA A 1176 21.31 -15.31 30.63
C ALA A 1176 20.39 -15.06 31.84
N CYS A 1177 19.16 -14.63 31.59
CA CYS A 1177 18.21 -14.38 32.68
C CYS A 1177 17.84 -15.66 33.43
N ASP A 1178 17.69 -15.53 34.74
CA ASP A 1178 17.21 -16.61 35.60
C ASP A 1178 15.74 -16.93 35.33
N LYS A 1179 15.33 -18.12 35.76
CA LYS A 1179 13.95 -18.56 35.61
C LYS A 1179 12.99 -17.57 36.29
N ASP A 1180 12.10 -17.03 35.48
CA ASP A 1180 10.98 -16.12 35.84
C ASP A 1180 11.34 -14.62 35.80
N PHE A 1181 12.47 -14.29 35.18
CA PHE A 1181 12.89 -12.94 34.82
C PHE A 1181 13.02 -12.76 33.30
N TYR A 1182 12.92 -11.50 32.85
CA TYR A 1182 12.85 -11.10 31.45
C TYR A 1182 13.96 -10.10 31.13
N PHE A 1183 14.55 -10.21 29.94
CA PHE A 1183 15.60 -9.30 29.49
C PHE A 1183 14.97 -7.97 29.05
N ASN A 1184 15.36 -6.87 29.70
CA ASN A 1184 14.93 -5.51 29.32
C ASN A 1184 15.86 -4.84 28.29
N GLY A 1185 16.80 -5.61 27.71
CA GLY A 1185 17.80 -5.09 26.78
C GLY A 1185 19.14 -4.68 27.40
N THR A 1186 19.24 -4.57 28.74
CA THR A 1186 20.51 -4.33 29.46
C THR A 1186 20.62 -5.09 30.80
N GLY A 1187 19.75 -6.08 31.04
CA GLY A 1187 19.65 -6.79 32.32
C GLY A 1187 18.33 -7.55 32.49
N CYS A 1188 18.18 -8.24 33.62
CA CYS A 1188 17.09 -9.18 33.86
C CYS A 1188 16.17 -8.70 35.00
N VAL A 1189 14.92 -8.40 34.64
CA VAL A 1189 13.91 -7.76 35.50
C VAL A 1189 12.67 -8.64 35.67
N SER A 1190 11.85 -8.38 36.68
CA SER A 1190 10.53 -9.00 36.79
C SER A 1190 9.56 -8.38 35.77
N TRP A 1191 8.46 -9.08 35.47
CA TRP A 1191 7.49 -8.66 34.45
C TRP A 1191 6.90 -7.26 34.71
N ASP A 1192 6.63 -6.93 35.98
CA ASP A 1192 6.14 -5.61 36.45
C ASP A 1192 7.21 -4.50 36.40
N GLN A 1193 8.44 -4.83 35.99
CA GLN A 1193 9.58 -3.93 35.85
C GLN A 1193 10.10 -3.84 34.40
N CYS A 1194 9.42 -4.47 33.44
CA CYS A 1194 9.72 -4.32 32.03
C CYS A 1194 9.58 -2.85 31.58
N SER A 1195 10.52 -2.40 30.76
CA SER A 1195 10.52 -1.06 30.17
C SER A 1195 9.47 -0.94 29.07
N CYS A 1196 9.03 0.28 28.78
CA CYS A 1196 8.21 0.58 27.60
C CYS A 1196 9.10 0.80 26.38
N TYR A 1197 8.65 0.35 25.22
CA TYR A 1197 9.36 0.53 23.94
C TYR A 1197 8.46 1.28 22.98
N THR A 1198 8.94 2.38 22.39
CA THR A 1198 8.11 3.26 21.54
C THR A 1198 8.95 4.09 20.57
N GLY A 1199 8.52 4.19 19.31
CA GLY A 1199 9.22 4.97 18.29
C GLY A 1199 10.70 4.58 18.06
N GLY A 1200 11.09 3.36 18.43
CA GLY A 1200 12.48 2.90 18.45
C GLY A 1200 13.26 3.15 19.75
N HIS A 1201 12.72 3.88 20.72
CA HIS A 1201 13.35 4.21 21.99
C HIS A 1201 12.89 3.30 23.16
N THR A 1202 13.79 3.05 24.11
CA THR A 1202 13.50 2.35 25.38
C THR A 1202 13.34 3.32 26.55
N LEU A 1203 12.25 3.19 27.30
CA LEU A 1203 11.91 4.02 28.46
C LEU A 1203 11.62 3.16 29.69
N LYS A 1204 12.36 3.41 30.78
CA LYS A 1204 12.13 2.78 32.08
C LYS A 1204 10.83 3.30 32.69
N ILE A 1205 10.24 2.52 33.61
CA ILE A 1205 8.98 2.88 34.26
C ILE A 1205 9.10 4.23 35.00
N GLY A 1206 8.25 5.18 34.64
CA GLY A 1206 8.24 6.56 35.15
C GLY A 1206 9.16 7.53 34.39
N GLU A 1207 9.94 7.06 33.41
CA GLU A 1207 10.78 7.90 32.55
C GLU A 1207 9.97 8.56 31.43
N SER A 1208 10.46 9.70 30.94
CA SER A 1208 9.81 10.51 29.91
C SER A 1208 10.74 10.86 28.74
N LEU A 1209 10.26 10.69 27.52
CA LEU A 1209 10.92 11.13 26.28
C LEU A 1209 10.24 12.39 25.76
N ILE A 1210 11.01 13.43 25.46
CA ILE A 1210 10.52 14.64 24.77
C ILE A 1210 10.87 14.53 23.28
N SER A 1211 9.86 14.69 22.43
CA SER A 1211 9.96 14.71 20.97
C SER A 1211 10.91 15.80 20.44
N ASP A 1212 11.46 15.62 19.23
CA ASP A 1212 12.51 16.50 18.69
C ASP A 1212 12.12 17.97 18.52
N ASN A 1213 10.83 18.24 18.31
CA ASN A 1213 10.24 19.58 18.20
C ASN A 1213 9.70 20.12 19.54
N CYS A 1214 9.79 19.35 20.63
CA CYS A 1214 9.17 19.62 21.93
C CYS A 1214 7.64 19.87 21.84
N PHE A 1215 6.93 19.17 20.94
CA PHE A 1215 5.46 19.24 20.83
C PHE A 1215 4.73 18.13 21.61
N ALA A 1216 5.44 17.06 21.97
CA ALA A 1216 4.94 15.94 22.76
C ALA A 1216 5.97 15.40 23.77
N VAL A 1217 5.47 14.91 24.90
CA VAL A 1217 6.20 14.12 25.90
C VAL A 1217 5.54 12.75 26.07
N HIS A 1218 6.35 11.70 26.15
CA HIS A 1218 5.92 10.30 26.18
C HIS A 1218 6.40 9.66 27.49
N ILE A 1219 5.48 9.24 28.36
CA ILE A 1219 5.78 8.81 29.73
C ILE A 1219 5.45 7.32 29.93
N CYS A 1220 6.46 6.51 30.28
CA CYS A 1220 6.27 5.07 30.50
C CYS A 1220 5.53 4.78 31.81
N GLN A 1221 4.41 4.07 31.75
CA GLN A 1221 3.60 3.69 32.91
C GLN A 1221 3.97 2.32 33.47
N LYS A 1222 3.59 2.06 34.73
CA LYS A 1222 3.74 0.74 35.40
C LYS A 1222 3.01 -0.43 34.70
N SER A 1223 2.16 -0.14 33.72
CA SER A 1223 1.47 -1.13 32.89
C SER A 1223 2.23 -1.50 31.61
N GLY A 1224 3.42 -0.94 31.37
CA GLY A 1224 4.14 -1.05 30.09
C GLY A 1224 3.57 -0.18 28.97
N VAL A 1225 2.52 0.60 29.25
CA VAL A 1225 1.88 1.53 28.30
C VAL A 1225 2.60 2.88 28.32
N VAL A 1226 2.81 3.49 27.16
CA VAL A 1226 3.33 4.85 27.03
C VAL A 1226 2.16 5.85 26.99
N LEU A 1227 2.16 6.80 27.91
CA LEU A 1227 1.23 7.93 27.91
C LEU A 1227 1.84 9.11 27.14
N SER A 1228 1.30 9.42 25.97
CA SER A 1228 1.66 10.59 25.18
C SER A 1228 0.86 11.82 25.61
N GLN A 1229 1.51 12.96 25.82
CA GLN A 1229 0.90 14.24 26.18
C GLN A 1229 1.46 15.35 25.29
N SER A 1230 0.62 16.27 24.82
CA SER A 1230 1.07 17.46 24.10
C SER A 1230 1.75 18.47 25.04
N MET A 1231 2.82 19.10 24.58
CA MET A 1231 3.53 20.18 25.28
C MET A 1231 3.95 21.26 24.28
N VAL A 1232 4.29 22.46 24.76
CA VAL A 1232 4.86 23.55 23.96
C VAL A 1232 5.79 24.35 24.88
N CYS A 1233 6.96 24.76 24.39
CA CYS A 1233 7.85 25.66 25.14
C CYS A 1233 7.28 27.08 25.25
N GLN A 1234 7.63 27.80 26.32
CA GLN A 1234 7.20 29.20 26.49
C GLN A 1234 7.94 30.13 25.52
N SER A 1235 7.42 31.35 25.31
CA SER A 1235 7.98 32.34 24.35
C SER A 1235 9.42 32.77 24.66
N GLU A 1236 9.81 32.67 25.92
CA GLU A 1236 11.12 32.95 26.49
C GLU A 1236 12.05 31.71 26.55
N GLU A 1237 11.58 30.56 26.08
CA GLU A 1237 12.29 29.28 26.04
C GLU A 1237 12.51 28.81 24.60
N SER A 1238 13.57 28.03 24.38
CA SER A 1238 13.75 27.26 23.15
C SER A 1238 13.80 25.77 23.45
N CYS A 1239 13.27 24.96 22.53
CA CYS A 1239 13.50 23.52 22.51
C CYS A 1239 14.98 23.28 22.17
N GLN A 1240 15.77 22.86 23.16
CA GLN A 1240 17.21 22.64 23.01
C GLN A 1240 17.67 21.44 23.87
N VAL A 1241 18.92 21.03 23.68
CA VAL A 1241 19.54 19.94 24.45
C VAL A 1241 20.55 20.54 25.41
N LYS A 1242 20.43 20.20 26.71
CA LYS A 1242 21.33 20.67 27.75
C LYS A 1242 21.66 19.52 28.72
N ASP A 1243 22.94 19.39 29.06
CA ASP A 1243 23.45 18.41 30.03
C ASP A 1243 23.01 16.94 29.75
N GLY A 1244 22.79 16.61 28.47
CA GLY A 1244 22.32 15.29 28.01
C GLY A 1244 20.81 15.15 27.85
N LEU A 1245 20.00 16.16 28.17
CA LEU A 1245 18.54 16.10 28.15
C LEU A 1245 17.96 17.08 27.12
N ARG A 1246 16.94 16.65 26.36
CA ARG A 1246 16.12 17.55 25.54
C ARG A 1246 15.03 18.18 26.40
N GLY A 1247 14.75 19.45 26.21
CA GLY A 1247 13.67 20.14 26.90
C GLY A 1247 13.49 21.59 26.45
N CYS A 1248 12.51 22.25 27.06
CA CYS A 1248 12.36 23.70 26.97
C CYS A 1248 13.32 24.33 27.99
N TYR A 1249 14.20 25.21 27.53
CA TYR A 1249 15.15 25.92 28.37
C TYR A 1249 15.21 27.40 27.98
N PRO A 1250 15.39 28.33 28.94
CA PRO A 1250 15.43 29.77 28.66
C PRO A 1250 16.41 30.15 27.55
N ILE A 1251 15.96 31.03 26.65
CA ILE A 1251 16.79 31.60 25.59
C ILE A 1251 17.89 32.47 26.23
N PRO A 1252 19.20 32.22 25.96
CA PRO A 1252 20.27 33.02 26.54
C PRO A 1252 20.14 34.51 26.21
N SER A 1253 20.02 35.35 27.24
CA SER A 1253 19.86 36.78 27.07
C SER A 1253 21.17 37.43 26.58
N LEU A 1254 21.17 37.88 25.33
CA LEU A 1254 22.23 38.69 24.72
C LEU A 1254 22.29 40.11 25.30
N ASN A 1255 22.50 40.25 26.62
CA ASN A 1255 22.94 41.47 27.32
C ASN A 1255 23.18 41.23 28.83
N ALA A 1256 24.31 40.58 29.18
CA ALA A 1256 24.93 40.68 30.51
C ALA A 1256 26.41 40.25 30.43
N GLY A 1257 27.33 41.02 31.04
CA GLY A 1257 28.69 40.55 31.32
C GLY A 1257 29.81 40.96 30.36
N VAL A 1258 29.92 42.25 30.00
CA VAL A 1258 31.24 42.85 29.67
C VAL A 1258 31.61 43.79 30.82
N HIS A 1259 32.15 43.21 31.90
CA HIS A 1259 32.88 43.90 32.99
C HIS A 1259 33.43 42.87 34.01
N ASP A 1260 34.51 42.18 33.62
CA ASP A 1260 35.82 42.17 34.30
C ASP A 1260 36.87 41.48 33.40
#